data_AF-A0A6J0DKY7-F1
#
_entry.id   AF-A0A6J0DKY7-F1
#
_cell.length_a   1.000
_cell.length_b   1.000
_cell.length_c   1.000
_cell.angle_alpha   90.00
_cell.angle_beta   90.00
_cell.angle_gamma   90.00
#
_symmetry.space_group_name_H-M   'P 1'
#
loop_
_entity.id
_entity.type
_entity.pdbx_description
1 polymer ?
#
loop_
_entity_poly.entity_id
_entity_poly.type
_entity_poly.pdbx_seq_one_letter_code
_entity_poly.pdbx_strand_id
1 'polypeptide(L)'
;MSNPNTTAISAEKEALNLKLPPIVRPPKDIGVNTPKQSELLNYRRSKEQQKKINQLVIAGAKKNLDKTLDKRIPSLPEPDFPPTMTSEIKKKGLNYIYMKQCVESSPIVPIQPEWLDHMLMLIPEHLKEGKKREELLGSLVSEVSSDFEKSMKRYLVQSVLVKPPVQWLEDEGGPLPESPVGLDYSNPWHSSFVQARSQILANLHIVHPTMKILLELGYTTFADIILLDLTGIRARGPIDCEALRNDLSIQAKKSEERIMNTWYPKVINLFTRKEALEGIKPEKMDSFYSCVSILMSNQLKDLLRRTVEEFVKLFDPKHQDRLPIFKMELTFDEDKMEFYPTFQELEDVVLGLIERISEILQNVQTVSSWLSGTSSPVNLDTELPEHVLHWALNTLKIAVHRNLEGTKAHYDSYVENYNWLLDGTATKMIETFQAEDHTFDEYTEFIEKFFSLASEIMLLPQWVHYPMIRLDCEDLKIGLTNKAKAFANILLSDIAAKHRKENESICSDFETIKEHALRVPETTEEMMELIAFVEKARTSGIRKLAERIQESKRQMSYFLDVFLFPQEDLNLNATVLMWPTKINPIFDENDELIEHAKRAKENELIAKREKLILEIEKESRRMEEFAEFAELDRMQQVDGWRVFGP
;
A
#
# COMPACT_ATOMS: atom_id res chain seq x y z
N MET A 1 25.61 45.23 -29.30
CA MET A 1 25.16 44.01 -28.59
C MET A 1 24.90 42.94 -29.64
N SER A 2 25.74 41.92 -29.67
CA SER A 2 25.79 40.91 -30.73
C SER A 2 24.66 39.89 -30.58
N ASN A 3 24.04 39.54 -31.70
CA ASN A 3 22.85 38.69 -31.79
C ASN A 3 23.22 37.24 -31.38
N PRO A 4 22.59 36.64 -30.34
CA PRO A 4 22.99 35.35 -29.75
C PRO A 4 22.97 34.16 -30.73
N ASN A 5 22.22 34.26 -31.83
CA ASN A 5 22.20 33.22 -32.88
C ASN A 5 23.50 33.18 -33.70
N THR A 6 24.23 34.29 -33.81
CA THR A 6 25.49 34.34 -34.58
C THR A 6 26.61 33.60 -33.85
N THR A 7 26.58 33.67 -32.51
CA THR A 7 27.54 33.01 -31.63
C THR A 7 27.28 31.50 -31.55
N ALA A 8 26.01 31.07 -31.61
CA ALA A 8 25.63 29.66 -31.67
C ALA A 8 26.09 28.99 -32.98
N ILE A 9 25.89 29.65 -34.13
CA ILE A 9 26.33 29.15 -35.45
C ILE A 9 27.87 29.13 -35.56
N SER A 10 28.54 30.07 -34.88
CA SER A 10 30.01 30.10 -34.78
C SER A 10 30.55 28.92 -33.97
N ALA A 11 29.94 28.62 -32.81
CA ALA A 11 30.34 27.53 -31.94
C ALA A 11 30.08 26.15 -32.57
N GLU A 12 28.97 26.01 -33.32
CA GLU A 12 28.62 24.78 -34.04
C GLU A 12 29.58 24.49 -35.21
N LYS A 13 30.11 25.54 -35.86
CA LYS A 13 31.17 25.42 -36.88
C LYS A 13 32.55 25.06 -36.30
N GLU A 14 32.83 25.44 -35.05
CA GLU A 14 34.07 25.07 -34.36
C GLU A 14 34.01 23.62 -33.82
N ALA A 15 32.84 23.15 -33.41
CA ALA A 15 32.61 21.78 -32.96
C ALA A 15 32.72 20.74 -34.09
N LEU A 16 32.35 21.14 -35.32
CA LEU A 16 32.48 20.33 -36.52
C LEU A 16 33.85 20.61 -37.16
N ASN A 17 34.90 19.88 -36.75
CA ASN A 17 36.27 19.90 -37.29
C ASN A 17 36.36 19.54 -38.80
N LEU A 18 35.66 20.26 -39.66
CA LEU A 18 35.68 20.12 -41.11
C LEU A 18 36.56 21.23 -41.69
N LYS A 19 37.88 21.02 -41.63
CA LYS A 19 38.82 21.78 -42.46
C LYS A 19 38.64 21.35 -43.91
N LEU A 20 37.68 21.94 -44.61
CA LEU A 20 37.65 21.88 -46.07
C LEU A 20 38.87 22.67 -46.60
N PRO A 21 39.65 22.14 -47.55
CA PRO A 21 40.77 22.87 -48.11
C PRO A 21 40.26 24.13 -48.81
N PRO A 22 41.04 25.23 -48.81
CA PRO A 22 40.64 26.45 -49.51
C PRO A 22 40.44 26.12 -50.99
N ILE A 23 39.25 26.47 -51.51
CA ILE A 23 38.95 26.35 -52.94
C ILE A 23 39.93 27.25 -53.68
N VAL A 24 40.94 26.65 -54.30
CA VAL A 24 41.86 27.33 -55.21
C VAL A 24 41.03 27.79 -56.41
N ARG A 25 40.76 29.10 -56.50
CA ARG A 25 40.20 29.67 -57.72
C ARG A 25 41.33 29.74 -58.75
N PRO A 26 41.13 29.24 -59.98
CA PRO A 26 42.12 29.40 -61.02
C PRO A 26 42.28 30.91 -61.38
N PRO A 27 43.46 31.32 -61.89
CA PRO A 27 43.71 32.71 -62.27
C PRO A 27 42.73 33.19 -63.33
N LYS A 28 42.37 34.48 -63.26
CA LYS A 28 41.28 35.08 -64.04
C LYS A 28 41.52 35.25 -65.54
N ASP A 29 42.63 34.80 -66.10
CA ASP A 29 42.91 34.93 -67.53
C ASP A 29 43.48 33.63 -68.12
N ILE A 30 42.60 32.80 -68.66
CA ILE A 30 42.93 31.88 -69.75
C ILE A 30 41.81 31.99 -70.78
N GLY A 31 42.21 32.34 -72.00
CA GLY A 31 41.34 32.80 -73.08
C GLY A 31 40.32 31.79 -73.58
N VAL A 32 39.25 32.36 -74.12
CA VAL A 32 38.26 31.79 -75.07
C VAL A 32 38.00 30.29 -74.90
N ASN A 33 37.06 29.95 -74.02
CA ASN A 33 36.51 28.60 -73.95
C ASN A 33 36.02 28.17 -75.33
N THR A 34 36.57 27.08 -75.86
CA THR A 34 36.03 26.46 -77.07
C THR A 34 34.59 26.02 -76.82
N PRO A 35 33.72 25.95 -77.84
CA PRO A 35 32.28 25.65 -77.68
C PRO A 35 32.03 24.39 -76.85
N LYS A 36 32.85 23.35 -77.06
CA LYS A 36 32.80 22.07 -76.32
C LYS A 36 33.17 22.19 -74.83
N GLN A 37 34.07 23.10 -74.46
CA GLN A 37 34.40 23.36 -73.05
C GLN A 37 33.29 24.14 -72.34
N SER A 38 32.60 25.03 -73.05
CA SER A 38 31.44 25.75 -72.51
C SER A 38 30.23 24.83 -72.27
N GLU A 39 30.04 23.81 -73.12
CA GLU A 39 29.02 22.79 -72.91
C GLU A 39 29.31 21.98 -71.65
N LEU A 40 30.54 21.54 -71.43
CA LEU A 40 30.91 20.76 -70.23
C LEU A 40 30.81 21.58 -68.93
N LEU A 41 31.14 22.87 -68.95
CA LEU A 41 31.02 23.75 -67.78
C LEU A 41 29.56 24.08 -67.43
N ASN A 42 28.69 24.14 -68.43
CA ASN A 42 27.25 24.38 -68.24
C ASN A 42 26.42 23.10 -68.14
N TYR A 43 27.05 21.94 -68.38
CA TYR A 43 26.42 20.63 -68.24
C TYR A 43 26.15 20.34 -66.77
N ARG A 44 24.87 20.35 -66.41
CA ARG A 44 24.41 19.89 -65.09
C ARG A 44 23.59 18.64 -65.29
N ARG A 45 24.11 17.50 -64.83
CA ARG A 45 23.42 16.19 -64.90
C ARG A 45 22.00 16.24 -64.32
N SER A 46 21.78 17.01 -63.25
CA SER A 46 20.44 17.18 -62.67
C SER A 46 19.49 17.92 -63.61
N LYS A 47 19.94 18.97 -64.32
CA LYS A 47 19.12 19.67 -65.32
C LYS A 47 18.81 18.79 -66.52
N GLU A 48 19.73 17.93 -66.93
CA GLU A 48 19.47 16.97 -68.01
C GLU A 48 18.53 15.84 -67.60
N GLN A 49 18.69 15.33 -66.38
CA GLN A 49 17.74 14.36 -65.82
C GLN A 49 16.35 14.98 -65.66
N GLN A 50 16.26 16.23 -65.19
CA GLN A 50 14.99 16.96 -65.13
C GLN A 50 14.39 17.17 -66.52
N LYS A 51 15.20 17.50 -67.53
CA LYS A 51 14.73 17.59 -68.92
C LYS A 51 14.23 16.24 -69.45
N LYS A 52 14.94 15.14 -69.19
CA LYS A 52 14.51 13.78 -69.57
C LYS A 52 13.23 13.36 -68.85
N ILE A 53 13.12 13.64 -67.56
CA ILE A 53 11.90 13.38 -66.77
C ILE A 53 10.74 14.22 -67.33
N ASN A 54 10.94 15.52 -67.57
CA ASN A 54 9.91 16.36 -68.16
C ASN A 54 9.51 15.89 -69.56
N GLN A 55 10.45 15.41 -70.38
CA GLN A 55 10.14 14.80 -71.68
C GLN A 55 9.35 13.49 -71.54
N LEU A 56 9.68 12.64 -70.56
CA LEU A 56 8.93 11.42 -70.27
C LEU A 56 7.53 11.73 -69.73
N VAL A 57 7.38 12.77 -68.90
CA VAL A 57 6.09 13.26 -68.40
C VAL A 57 5.26 13.83 -69.54
N ILE A 58 5.85 14.62 -70.44
CA ILE A 58 5.16 15.15 -71.63
C ILE A 58 4.79 14.03 -72.60
N ALA A 59 5.65 13.04 -72.81
CA ALA A 59 5.37 11.88 -73.65
C ALA A 59 4.29 10.99 -73.02
N GLY A 60 4.29 10.81 -71.70
CA GLY A 60 3.25 10.13 -70.94
C GLY A 60 1.91 10.88 -71.00
N ALA A 61 1.95 12.21 -70.89
CA ALA A 61 0.78 13.08 -71.05
C ALA A 61 0.22 13.02 -72.47
N LYS A 62 1.07 13.06 -73.52
CA LYS A 62 0.64 12.87 -74.92
C LYS A 62 0.07 11.48 -75.15
N LYS A 63 0.69 10.42 -74.63
CA LYS A 63 0.17 9.05 -74.76
C LYS A 63 -1.14 8.85 -74.00
N ASN A 64 -1.35 9.56 -72.89
CA ASN A 64 -2.62 9.60 -72.18
C ASN A 64 -3.68 10.43 -72.92
N LEU A 65 -3.28 11.55 -73.55
CA LEU A 65 -4.13 12.37 -74.41
C LEU A 65 -4.58 11.57 -75.64
N ASP A 66 -3.66 10.88 -76.30
CA ASP A 66 -3.95 10.02 -77.44
C ASP A 66 -4.83 8.83 -77.01
N LYS A 67 -4.59 8.21 -75.84
CA LYS A 67 -5.50 7.20 -75.27
C LYS A 67 -6.88 7.74 -74.88
N THR A 68 -7.00 9.02 -74.57
CA THR A 68 -8.30 9.68 -74.29
C THR A 68 -8.99 10.17 -75.56
N LEU A 69 -8.24 10.47 -76.63
CA LEU A 69 -8.76 10.83 -77.95
C LEU A 69 -9.16 9.58 -78.76
N ASP A 70 -8.41 8.47 -78.65
CA ASP A 70 -8.75 7.16 -79.24
C ASP A 70 -9.90 6.49 -78.50
N LYS A 71 -10.11 6.81 -77.22
CA LYS A 71 -11.41 6.66 -76.56
C LYS A 71 -12.33 7.80 -77.03
N ARG A 72 -12.66 7.79 -78.33
CA ARG A 72 -13.86 8.46 -78.81
C ARG A 72 -15.03 7.91 -78.01
N ILE A 73 -15.43 8.67 -76.98
CA ILE A 73 -16.79 8.62 -76.48
C ILE A 73 -17.64 8.80 -77.76
N PRO A 74 -18.57 7.89 -78.06
CA PRO A 74 -19.50 8.12 -79.17
C PRO A 74 -20.08 9.52 -78.98
N SER A 75 -20.27 10.27 -80.07
CA SER A 75 -21.02 11.52 -80.00
C SER A 75 -22.27 11.24 -79.17
N LEU A 76 -22.34 11.82 -77.97
CA LEU A 76 -23.54 11.76 -77.16
C LEU A 76 -24.68 12.21 -78.08
N PRO A 77 -25.81 11.48 -78.12
CA PRO A 77 -26.96 11.97 -78.88
C PRO A 77 -27.23 13.40 -78.40
N GLU A 78 -27.44 14.32 -79.35
CA GLU A 78 -27.98 15.63 -78.99
C GLU A 78 -29.17 15.39 -78.07
N PRO A 79 -29.20 16.02 -76.88
CA PRO A 79 -30.33 15.84 -75.98
C PRO A 79 -31.60 16.26 -76.71
N ASP A 80 -32.43 15.28 -77.05
CA ASP A 80 -33.78 15.51 -77.58
C ASP A 80 -34.58 16.17 -76.46
N PHE A 81 -34.74 17.49 -76.57
CA PHE A 81 -35.64 18.23 -75.72
C PHE A 81 -37.01 18.35 -76.39
N PRO A 82 -38.12 18.21 -75.65
CA PRO A 82 -39.44 18.49 -76.19
C PRO A 82 -39.50 19.92 -76.76
N PRO A 83 -40.16 20.15 -77.92
CA PRO A 83 -40.13 21.42 -78.65
C PRO A 83 -40.93 22.56 -77.98
N THR A 84 -41.25 22.42 -76.70
CA THR A 84 -41.98 23.40 -75.89
C THR A 84 -41.21 23.63 -74.60
N MET A 85 -40.64 24.83 -74.46
CA MET A 85 -39.88 25.38 -73.33
C MET A 85 -38.38 25.05 -73.36
N THR A 86 -37.47 26.02 -73.54
CA THR A 86 -37.12 27.02 -72.51
C THR A 86 -36.05 27.96 -73.09
N SER A 87 -36.07 29.24 -72.73
CA SER A 87 -35.21 30.28 -73.34
C SER A 87 -33.72 29.96 -73.31
N GLU A 88 -32.91 30.56 -74.21
CA GLU A 88 -31.43 30.42 -74.23
C GLU A 88 -30.78 30.62 -72.86
N ILE A 89 -31.41 31.44 -72.01
CA ILE A 89 -31.00 31.74 -70.63
C ILE A 89 -31.07 30.48 -69.75
N LYS A 90 -32.08 29.62 -69.92
CA LYS A 90 -32.21 28.37 -69.17
C LYS A 90 -31.22 27.29 -69.64
N LYS A 91 -30.91 27.24 -70.94
CA LYS A 91 -29.82 26.38 -71.47
C LYS A 91 -28.45 26.80 -70.93
N LYS A 92 -28.14 28.10 -70.91
CA LYS A 92 -26.90 28.63 -70.32
C LYS A 92 -26.78 28.30 -68.84
N GLY A 93 -27.88 28.39 -68.08
CA GLY A 93 -27.89 28.01 -66.67
C GLY A 93 -27.65 26.52 -66.42
N LEU A 94 -28.29 25.62 -67.18
CA LEU A 94 -28.07 24.17 -67.07
C LEU A 94 -26.64 23.77 -67.45
N ASN A 95 -26.07 24.37 -68.51
CA ASN A 95 -24.67 24.14 -68.88
C ASN A 95 -23.70 24.60 -67.79
N TYR A 96 -23.97 25.73 -67.14
CA TYR A 96 -23.13 26.20 -66.03
C TYR A 96 -23.18 25.24 -64.84
N ILE A 97 -24.34 24.69 -64.48
CA ILE A 97 -24.47 23.71 -63.39
C ILE A 97 -23.66 22.44 -63.71
N TYR A 98 -23.77 21.94 -64.93
CA TYR A 98 -22.99 20.78 -65.38
C TYR A 98 -21.48 21.05 -65.32
N MET A 99 -21.02 22.19 -65.84
CA MET A 99 -19.62 22.58 -65.80
C MET A 99 -19.13 22.80 -64.35
N LYS A 100 -19.97 23.37 -63.47
CA LYS A 100 -19.68 23.53 -62.04
C LYS A 100 -19.42 22.17 -61.39
N GLN A 101 -20.27 21.17 -61.64
CA GLN A 101 -20.07 19.80 -61.12
C GLN A 101 -18.77 19.17 -61.64
N CYS A 102 -18.39 19.42 -62.90
CA CYS A 102 -17.11 18.96 -63.45
C CYS A 102 -15.90 19.63 -62.77
N VAL A 103 -16.02 20.91 -62.41
CA VAL A 103 -14.95 21.65 -61.73
C VAL A 103 -14.86 21.26 -60.24
N GLU A 104 -15.99 21.08 -59.56
CA GLU A 104 -16.03 20.62 -58.15
C GLU A 104 -15.53 19.18 -57.95
N SER A 105 -15.61 18.34 -58.99
CA SER A 105 -15.07 16.98 -58.99
C SER A 105 -13.57 16.91 -59.32
N SER A 106 -12.93 18.06 -59.58
CA SER A 106 -11.48 18.10 -59.78
C SER A 106 -10.73 17.88 -58.46
N PRO A 107 -9.59 17.16 -58.47
CA PRO A 107 -8.82 16.91 -57.27
C PRO A 107 -8.24 18.21 -56.72
N ILE A 108 -8.50 18.47 -55.44
CA ILE A 108 -7.99 19.64 -54.71
C ILE A 108 -6.90 19.19 -53.75
N VAL A 109 -5.93 20.07 -53.55
CA VAL A 109 -4.88 19.84 -52.56
C VAL A 109 -5.52 19.88 -51.16
N PRO A 110 -5.48 18.77 -50.40
CA PRO A 110 -6.02 18.74 -49.04
C PRO A 110 -5.23 19.70 -48.13
N ILE A 111 -5.81 20.01 -46.97
CA ILE A 111 -5.14 20.81 -45.95
C ILE A 111 -3.79 20.17 -45.57
N GLN A 112 -2.75 21.00 -45.45
CA GLN A 112 -1.41 20.54 -45.08
C GLN A 112 -1.38 20.07 -43.62
N PRO A 113 -0.81 18.89 -43.32
CA PRO A 113 -0.77 18.36 -41.96
C PRO A 113 -0.02 19.30 -41.00
N GLU A 114 0.99 20.02 -41.47
CA GLU A 114 1.75 20.97 -40.67
C GLU A 114 0.87 22.14 -40.15
N TRP A 115 -0.19 22.50 -40.88
CA TRP A 115 -1.12 23.54 -40.45
C TRP A 115 -2.04 23.05 -39.34
N LEU A 116 -2.49 21.80 -39.43
CA LEU A 116 -3.26 21.15 -38.38
C LEU A 116 -2.40 20.98 -37.11
N ASP A 117 -1.15 20.56 -37.25
CA ASP A 117 -0.22 20.42 -36.12
C ASP A 117 0.00 21.75 -35.40
N HIS A 118 0.21 22.85 -36.13
CA HIS A 118 0.31 24.19 -35.53
C HIS A 118 -0.98 24.63 -34.83
N MET A 119 -2.15 24.35 -35.40
CA MET A 119 -3.43 24.63 -34.74
C MET A 119 -3.56 23.84 -33.44
N LEU A 120 -3.15 22.58 -33.45
CA LEU A 120 -3.16 21.73 -32.26
C LEU A 120 -2.16 22.22 -31.21
N MET A 121 -0.97 22.71 -31.59
CA MET A 121 -0.01 23.25 -30.62
C MET A 121 -0.53 24.47 -29.83
N LEU A 122 -1.47 25.23 -30.39
CA LEU A 122 -2.09 26.37 -29.69
C LEU A 122 -3.08 25.95 -28.60
N ILE A 123 -3.45 24.67 -28.56
CA ILE A 123 -4.37 24.09 -27.58
C ILE A 123 -3.55 23.49 -26.42
N PRO A 124 -3.84 23.84 -25.15
CA PRO A 124 -3.22 23.20 -23.98
C PRO A 124 -3.48 21.69 -23.86
N GLU A 125 -2.52 20.92 -23.32
CA GLU A 125 -2.59 19.44 -23.34
C GLU A 125 -3.74 18.85 -22.51
N HIS A 126 -4.08 19.49 -21.39
CA HIS A 126 -5.22 19.06 -20.57
C HIS A 126 -6.56 19.13 -21.32
N LEU A 127 -6.66 19.88 -22.42
CA LEU A 127 -7.84 19.94 -23.28
C LEU A 127 -7.81 18.95 -24.44
N LYS A 128 -6.64 18.35 -24.74
CA LYS A 128 -6.47 17.32 -25.76
C LYS A 128 -6.69 15.92 -25.20
N GLU A 129 -6.27 15.70 -23.96
CA GLU A 129 -6.27 14.38 -23.33
C GLU A 129 -7.66 13.94 -22.86
N GLY A 130 -8.02 12.68 -23.17
CA GLY A 130 -9.20 12.01 -22.64
C GLY A 130 -10.16 11.56 -23.73
N LYS A 131 -10.73 10.35 -23.59
CA LYS A 131 -11.50 9.65 -24.63
C LYS A 131 -12.56 10.51 -25.35
N LYS A 132 -13.38 11.26 -24.60
CA LYS A 132 -14.41 12.15 -25.19
C LYS A 132 -13.83 13.40 -25.85
N ARG A 133 -12.71 13.91 -25.34
CA ARG A 133 -12.05 15.12 -25.85
C ARG A 133 -11.26 14.81 -27.12
N GLU A 134 -10.62 13.64 -27.19
CA GLU A 134 -9.97 13.12 -28.39
C GLU A 134 -10.98 12.89 -29.51
N GLU A 135 -12.16 12.32 -29.20
CA GLU A 135 -13.27 12.18 -30.16
C GLU A 135 -13.75 13.55 -30.68
N LEU A 136 -13.96 14.52 -29.78
CA LEU A 136 -14.35 15.89 -30.14
C LEU A 136 -13.27 16.56 -31.00
N LEU A 137 -12.00 16.45 -30.62
CA LEU A 137 -10.88 17.02 -31.37
C LEU A 137 -10.79 16.43 -32.78
N GLY A 138 -10.99 15.12 -32.91
CA GLY A 138 -11.10 14.44 -34.20
C GLY A 138 -12.25 14.99 -35.05
N SER A 139 -13.43 15.21 -34.45
CA SER A 139 -14.56 15.82 -35.18
C SER A 139 -14.28 17.25 -35.63
N LEU A 140 -13.67 18.09 -34.79
CA LEU A 140 -13.35 19.48 -35.12
C LEU A 140 -12.29 19.56 -36.21
N VAL A 141 -11.26 18.71 -36.16
CA VAL A 141 -10.25 18.62 -37.23
C VAL A 141 -10.89 18.19 -38.55
N SER A 142 -11.85 17.27 -38.51
CA SER A 142 -12.60 16.84 -39.70
C SER A 142 -13.50 17.95 -40.27
N GLU A 143 -14.12 18.76 -39.41
CA GLU A 143 -14.94 19.92 -39.78
C GLU A 143 -14.07 20.98 -40.47
N VAL A 144 -12.96 21.38 -39.85
CA VAL A 144 -12.01 22.35 -40.41
C VAL A 144 -11.47 21.88 -41.78
N SER A 145 -11.15 20.59 -41.90
CA SER A 145 -10.68 20.01 -43.16
C SER A 145 -11.75 20.03 -44.25
N SER A 146 -13.00 19.70 -43.90
CA SER A 146 -14.15 19.74 -44.80
C SER A 146 -14.47 21.16 -45.27
N ASP A 147 -14.41 22.13 -44.37
CA ASP A 147 -14.69 23.52 -44.70
C ASP A 147 -13.58 24.17 -45.53
N PHE A 148 -12.32 23.78 -45.31
CA PHE A 148 -11.22 24.13 -46.19
C PHE A 148 -11.43 23.57 -47.60
N GLU A 149 -11.80 22.28 -47.71
CA GLU A 149 -12.07 21.65 -49.00
C GLU A 149 -13.22 22.32 -49.75
N LYS A 150 -14.34 22.60 -49.06
CA LYS A 150 -15.48 23.35 -49.63
C LYS A 150 -15.07 24.74 -50.10
N SER A 151 -14.31 25.47 -49.29
CA SER A 151 -13.84 26.82 -49.62
C SER A 151 -12.92 26.81 -50.84
N MET A 152 -12.04 25.81 -50.95
CA MET A 152 -11.13 25.67 -52.08
C MET A 152 -11.85 25.20 -53.35
N LYS A 153 -12.83 24.28 -53.25
CA LYS A 153 -13.74 23.91 -54.36
C LYS A 153 -14.44 25.13 -54.91
N ARG A 154 -14.96 25.95 -54.00
CA ARG A 154 -15.67 27.17 -54.35
C ARG A 154 -14.77 28.21 -55.02
N TYR A 155 -13.56 28.42 -54.51
CA TYR A 155 -12.56 29.27 -55.15
C TYR A 155 -12.19 28.77 -56.56
N LEU A 156 -12.02 27.46 -56.72
CA LEU A 156 -11.72 26.84 -58.01
C LEU A 156 -12.86 27.07 -59.03
N VAL A 157 -14.12 26.89 -58.61
CA VAL A 157 -15.29 27.18 -59.44
C VAL A 157 -15.32 28.65 -59.87
N GLN A 158 -15.13 29.58 -58.94
CA GLN A 158 -15.18 31.02 -59.23
C GLN A 158 -14.00 31.52 -60.09
N SER A 159 -12.83 30.89 -59.98
CA SER A 159 -11.65 31.25 -60.77
C SER A 159 -11.68 30.67 -62.19
N VAL A 160 -12.33 29.53 -62.40
CA VAL A 160 -12.39 28.83 -63.70
C VAL A 160 -13.65 29.15 -64.49
N LEU A 161 -14.80 29.30 -63.82
CA LEU A 161 -16.10 29.51 -64.46
C LEU A 161 -16.63 30.92 -64.20
N VAL A 162 -17.03 31.60 -65.27
CA VAL A 162 -17.75 32.87 -65.19
C VAL A 162 -19.24 32.60 -65.09
N LYS A 163 -19.88 33.11 -64.03
CA LYS A 163 -21.32 32.93 -63.80
C LYS A 163 -22.14 33.65 -64.90
N PRO A 164 -23.05 32.95 -65.61
CA PRO A 164 -23.96 33.60 -66.54
C PRO A 164 -25.02 34.42 -65.77
N PRO A 165 -25.50 35.56 -66.33
CA PRO A 165 -26.43 36.47 -65.65
C PRO A 165 -27.86 35.89 -65.65
N VAL A 166 -28.07 34.86 -64.84
CA VAL A 166 -29.33 34.10 -64.74
C VAL A 166 -29.88 34.23 -63.32
N GLN A 167 -31.06 34.83 -63.16
CA GLN A 167 -31.63 35.22 -61.84
C GLN A 167 -31.93 34.05 -60.90
N TRP A 168 -32.29 32.87 -61.41
CA TRP A 168 -32.58 31.68 -60.58
C TRP A 168 -31.32 30.89 -60.20
N LEU A 169 -30.17 31.26 -60.75
CA LEU A 169 -28.92 30.55 -60.52
C LEU A 169 -28.25 31.18 -59.30
N GLU A 170 -28.64 30.72 -58.12
CA GLU A 170 -28.06 31.17 -56.85
C GLU A 170 -26.65 30.60 -56.70
N ASP A 171 -25.71 31.43 -56.25
CA ASP A 171 -24.39 30.94 -55.86
C ASP A 171 -24.51 30.56 -54.38
N GLU A 172 -24.38 29.28 -54.04
CA GLU A 172 -24.57 28.78 -52.65
C GLU A 172 -23.61 29.39 -51.62
N GLY A 173 -22.64 30.18 -52.06
CA GLY A 173 -22.11 31.22 -51.22
C GLY A 173 -21.99 32.52 -52.02
N GLY A 174 -22.67 33.57 -51.57
CA GLY A 174 -22.37 34.95 -51.94
C GLY A 174 -20.90 35.30 -51.64
N PRO A 175 -20.36 36.47 -52.06
CA PRO A 175 -18.93 36.80 -51.92
C PRO A 175 -18.35 36.42 -50.55
N LEU A 176 -17.04 36.11 -50.48
CA LEU A 176 -16.35 35.87 -49.20
C LEU A 176 -16.86 36.90 -48.19
N PRO A 177 -17.29 36.48 -46.98
CA PRO A 177 -17.85 37.42 -46.01
C PRO A 177 -16.83 38.51 -45.72
N GLU A 178 -16.97 39.66 -46.35
CA GLU A 178 -16.26 40.86 -45.99
C GLU A 178 -16.81 41.30 -44.64
N SER A 179 -15.94 41.72 -43.72
CA SER A 179 -16.42 42.38 -42.49
C SER A 179 -17.40 43.47 -42.91
N PRO A 180 -18.63 43.51 -42.38
CA PRO A 180 -19.63 44.45 -42.86
C PRO A 180 -19.10 45.88 -42.74
N VAL A 181 -18.73 46.48 -43.86
CA VAL A 181 -18.30 47.87 -43.92
C VAL A 181 -19.55 48.72 -43.99
N GLY A 182 -19.88 49.37 -42.87
CA GLY A 182 -21.12 50.13 -42.72
C GLY A 182 -22.28 49.22 -42.35
N LEU A 183 -22.39 48.90 -41.06
CA LEU A 183 -23.63 48.37 -40.48
C LEU A 183 -24.76 49.35 -40.81
N ASP A 184 -25.75 48.92 -41.60
CA ASP A 184 -26.95 49.72 -41.83
C ASP A 184 -27.80 49.74 -40.55
N TYR A 185 -27.62 50.81 -39.78
CA TYR A 185 -28.32 51.08 -38.53
C TYR A 185 -29.80 51.49 -38.72
N SER A 186 -30.31 51.49 -39.96
CA SER A 186 -31.69 51.88 -40.29
C SER A 186 -32.73 50.79 -40.04
N ASN A 187 -32.30 49.58 -39.68
CA ASN A 187 -33.18 48.45 -39.46
C ASN A 187 -33.99 48.55 -38.14
N PRO A 188 -35.22 48.01 -38.07
CA PRO A 188 -36.08 48.07 -36.88
C PRO A 188 -35.50 47.37 -35.64
N TRP A 189 -34.50 46.50 -35.79
CA TRP A 189 -33.78 45.89 -34.67
C TRP A 189 -32.73 46.81 -34.03
N HIS A 190 -32.38 47.94 -34.66
CA HIS A 190 -31.38 48.87 -34.12
C HIS A 190 -31.81 49.47 -32.79
N SER A 191 -33.09 49.85 -32.66
CA SER A 191 -33.65 50.36 -31.40
C SER A 191 -33.55 49.30 -30.30
N SER A 192 -33.89 48.04 -30.61
CA SER A 192 -33.75 46.91 -29.69
C SER A 192 -32.28 46.63 -29.32
N PHE A 193 -31.36 46.69 -30.28
CA PHE A 193 -29.92 46.53 -30.03
C PHE A 193 -29.37 47.65 -29.15
N VAL A 194 -29.70 48.92 -29.44
CA VAL A 194 -29.26 50.07 -28.63
C VAL A 194 -29.85 49.99 -27.23
N GLN A 195 -31.11 49.56 -27.09
CA GLN A 195 -31.75 49.32 -25.81
C GLN A 195 -31.05 48.20 -25.03
N ALA A 196 -30.82 47.04 -25.64
CA ALA A 196 -30.10 45.92 -25.02
C ALA A 196 -28.67 46.31 -24.65
N ARG A 197 -27.94 47.01 -25.52
CA ARG A 197 -26.59 47.52 -25.25
C ARG A 197 -26.58 48.50 -24.09
N SER A 198 -27.54 49.41 -24.02
CA SER A 198 -27.67 50.37 -22.91
C SER A 198 -28.02 49.67 -21.60
N GLN A 199 -28.88 48.65 -21.65
CA GLN A 199 -29.21 47.81 -20.49
C GLN A 199 -28.00 47.00 -20.00
N ILE A 200 -27.22 46.42 -20.91
CA ILE A 200 -25.99 45.72 -20.58
C ILE A 200 -24.99 46.69 -19.97
N LEU A 201 -24.72 47.83 -20.60
CA LEU A 201 -23.76 48.82 -20.09
C LEU A 201 -24.16 49.34 -18.70
N ALA A 202 -25.46 49.53 -18.44
CA ALA A 202 -25.94 50.01 -17.15
C ALA A 202 -25.91 48.97 -16.01
N ASN A 203 -25.84 47.66 -16.32
CA ASN A 203 -25.89 46.58 -15.33
C ASN A 203 -24.63 45.70 -15.30
N LEU A 204 -23.76 45.77 -16.30
CA LEU A 204 -22.56 44.94 -16.44
C LEU A 204 -21.38 45.61 -15.73
N HIS A 205 -21.31 45.40 -14.42
CA HIS A 205 -20.29 46.01 -13.56
C HIS A 205 -18.86 45.49 -13.76
N ILE A 206 -18.69 44.28 -14.32
CA ILE A 206 -17.37 43.65 -14.50
C ILE A 206 -16.43 44.43 -15.44
N VAL A 207 -16.97 45.29 -16.31
CA VAL A 207 -16.20 46.11 -17.26
C VAL A 207 -15.64 47.37 -16.59
N HIS A 208 -16.04 47.67 -15.36
CA HIS A 208 -15.58 48.86 -14.64
C HIS A 208 -14.06 48.81 -14.40
N PRO A 209 -13.31 49.94 -14.55
CA PRO A 209 -11.85 49.97 -14.37
C PRO A 209 -11.39 49.40 -13.02
N THR A 210 -12.12 49.66 -11.94
CA THR A 210 -11.86 49.11 -10.60
C THR A 210 -11.87 47.58 -10.57
N MET A 211 -12.76 46.92 -11.34
CA MET A 211 -12.82 45.45 -11.42
C MET A 211 -11.58 44.88 -12.10
N LYS A 212 -11.06 45.57 -13.12
CA LYS A 212 -9.80 45.19 -13.77
C LYS A 212 -8.63 45.25 -12.78
N ILE A 213 -8.54 46.30 -11.97
CA ILE A 213 -7.50 46.45 -10.95
C ILE A 213 -7.64 45.36 -9.88
N LEU A 214 -8.86 45.07 -9.42
CA LEU A 214 -9.13 43.97 -8.49
C LEU A 214 -8.72 42.60 -9.07
N LEU A 215 -9.00 42.38 -10.35
CA LEU A 215 -8.61 41.16 -11.05
C LEU A 215 -7.08 41.02 -11.11
N GLU A 216 -6.38 42.10 -11.46
CA GLU A 216 -4.92 42.15 -11.50
C GLU A 216 -4.28 41.95 -10.11
N LEU A 217 -4.86 42.53 -9.06
CA LEU A 217 -4.41 42.31 -7.67
C LEU A 217 -4.52 40.84 -7.25
N GLY A 218 -5.60 40.16 -7.64
CA GLY A 218 -5.75 38.74 -7.37
C GLY A 218 -4.74 37.89 -8.15
N TYR A 219 -4.59 38.11 -9.45
CA TYR A 219 -3.62 37.35 -10.25
C TYR A 219 -2.18 37.54 -9.76
N THR A 220 -1.77 38.79 -9.52
CA THR A 220 -0.41 39.08 -9.04
C THR A 220 -0.14 38.51 -7.66
N THR A 221 -1.15 38.45 -6.78
CA THR A 221 -0.97 37.92 -5.42
C THR A 221 -1.07 36.39 -5.38
N PHE A 222 -1.98 35.78 -6.14
CA PHE A 222 -2.28 34.34 -6.06
C PHE A 222 -1.54 33.49 -7.10
N ALA A 223 -0.74 34.07 -8.01
CA ALA A 223 0.02 33.31 -9.01
C ALA A 223 0.95 32.28 -8.38
N ASP A 224 1.74 32.70 -7.38
CA ASP A 224 2.76 31.87 -6.74
C ASP A 224 2.33 31.30 -5.38
N ILE A 225 1.03 31.43 -5.03
CA ILE A 225 0.51 30.96 -3.75
C ILE A 225 -0.20 29.63 -3.95
N ILE A 226 0.25 28.62 -3.22
CA ILE A 226 -0.50 27.41 -2.91
C ILE A 226 -0.75 27.45 -1.40
N LEU A 227 -1.98 27.17 -0.97
CA LEU A 227 -2.36 27.31 0.45
C LEU A 227 -1.63 26.31 1.33
N LEU A 228 -1.35 25.12 0.80
CA LEU A 228 -0.63 24.03 1.46
C LEU A 228 0.60 23.66 0.65
N ASP A 229 1.78 23.94 1.20
CA ASP A 229 3.05 23.54 0.58
C ASP A 229 3.48 22.17 1.11
N LEU A 230 3.27 21.17 0.26
CA LEU A 230 3.64 19.78 0.47
C LEU A 230 4.90 19.38 -0.29
N THR A 231 5.60 20.34 -0.88
CA THR A 231 6.88 20.06 -1.55
C THR A 231 7.89 19.52 -0.54
N GLY A 232 8.55 18.43 -0.91
CA GLY A 232 9.55 17.78 -0.04
C GLY A 232 8.97 17.05 1.18
N ILE A 233 7.66 16.81 1.27
CA ILE A 233 7.07 16.05 2.39
C ILE A 233 7.73 14.67 2.55
N ARG A 234 8.06 14.00 1.44
CA ARG A 234 8.78 12.72 1.44
C ARG A 234 10.18 12.80 2.06
N ALA A 235 10.87 13.94 1.93
CA ALA A 235 12.21 14.14 2.50
C ALA A 235 12.19 14.29 4.03
N ARG A 236 11.02 14.58 4.63
CA ARG A 236 10.85 14.60 6.10
C ARG A 236 10.85 13.19 6.70
N GLY A 237 10.76 12.15 5.87
CA GLY A 237 10.67 10.76 6.29
C GLY A 237 9.23 10.36 6.64
N PRO A 238 9.07 9.25 7.38
CA PRO A 238 7.77 8.72 7.76
C PRO A 238 7.05 9.62 8.77
N ILE A 239 5.82 10.01 8.45
CA ILE A 239 5.02 10.98 9.19
C ILE A 239 3.85 10.25 9.86
N ASP A 240 3.52 10.69 11.07
CA ASP A 240 2.32 10.25 11.77
C ASP A 240 1.08 11.03 11.27
N CYS A 241 -0.06 10.35 11.20
CA CYS A 241 -1.33 10.93 10.75
C CYS A 241 -1.71 12.19 11.54
N GLU A 242 -1.55 12.17 12.86
CA GLU A 242 -1.86 13.32 13.71
C GLU A 242 -0.90 14.49 13.50
N ALA A 243 0.39 14.18 13.33
CA ALA A 243 1.41 15.18 13.04
C ALA A 243 1.12 15.89 11.70
N LEU A 244 0.79 15.14 10.65
CA LEU A 244 0.43 15.70 9.35
C LEU A 244 -0.80 16.62 9.46
N ARG A 245 -1.84 16.16 10.16
CA ARG A 245 -3.08 16.92 10.37
C ARG A 245 -2.81 18.26 11.07
N ASN A 246 -1.93 18.26 12.06
CA ASN A 246 -1.55 19.46 12.81
C ASN A 246 -0.70 20.41 11.95
N ASP A 247 0.31 19.89 11.26
CA ASP A 247 1.18 20.67 10.36
C ASP A 247 0.37 21.39 9.28
N LEU A 248 -0.55 20.67 8.63
CA LEU A 248 -1.41 21.23 7.59
C LEU A 248 -2.38 22.27 8.13
N SER A 249 -2.91 22.08 9.34
CA SER A 249 -3.75 23.08 10.01
C SER A 249 -2.98 24.38 10.31
N ILE A 250 -1.72 24.25 10.74
CA ILE A 250 -0.83 25.41 10.97
C ILE A 250 -0.51 26.12 9.65
N GLN A 251 -0.19 25.37 8.59
CA GLN A 251 0.06 25.93 7.26
C GLN A 251 -1.17 26.65 6.70
N ALA A 252 -2.36 26.06 6.83
CA ALA A 252 -3.62 26.65 6.40
C ALA A 252 -3.86 28.01 7.07
N LYS A 253 -3.74 28.08 8.41
CA LYS A 253 -3.88 29.33 9.18
C LYS A 253 -2.87 30.39 8.75
N LYS A 254 -1.60 29.99 8.58
CA LYS A 254 -0.54 30.91 8.13
C LYS A 254 -0.81 31.46 6.73
N SER A 255 -1.34 30.62 5.83
CA SER A 255 -1.72 31.02 4.47
C SER A 255 -2.94 31.95 4.48
N GLU A 256 -3.94 31.68 5.30
CA GLU A 256 -5.09 32.55 5.51
C GLU A 256 -4.67 33.92 6.07
N GLU A 257 -3.86 33.96 7.12
CA GLU A 257 -3.30 35.19 7.68
C GLU A 257 -2.49 35.97 6.65
N ARG A 258 -1.68 35.28 5.82
CA ARG A 258 -0.94 35.92 4.73
C ARG A 258 -1.87 36.60 3.74
N ILE A 259 -2.97 35.95 3.35
CA ILE A 259 -3.96 36.53 2.42
C ILE A 259 -4.67 37.73 3.08
N MET A 260 -5.05 37.60 4.34
CA MET A 260 -5.72 38.65 5.12
C MET A 260 -4.82 39.86 5.42
N ASN A 261 -3.50 39.68 5.46
CA ASN A 261 -2.54 40.76 5.70
C ASN A 261 -1.96 41.37 4.41
N THR A 262 -2.15 40.75 3.24
CA THR A 262 -1.55 41.22 1.97
C THR A 262 -2.57 41.59 0.92
N TRP A 263 -3.39 40.63 0.47
CA TRP A 263 -4.38 40.83 -0.59
C TRP A 263 -5.58 41.61 -0.06
N TYR A 264 -6.19 41.15 1.04
CA TYR A 264 -7.42 41.73 1.57
C TYR A 264 -7.30 43.23 1.89
N PRO A 265 -6.23 43.73 2.54
CA PRO A 265 -6.10 45.16 2.84
C PRO A 265 -5.89 46.01 1.57
N LYS A 266 -5.25 45.47 0.54
CA LYS A 266 -5.10 46.15 -0.76
C LYS A 266 -6.44 46.29 -1.46
N VAL A 267 -7.28 45.25 -1.40
CA VAL A 267 -8.65 45.29 -1.92
C VAL A 267 -9.48 46.33 -1.19
N ILE A 268 -9.44 46.34 0.15
CA ILE A 268 -10.17 47.34 0.95
C ILE A 268 -9.69 48.77 0.64
N ASN A 269 -8.39 49.01 0.53
CA ASN A 269 -7.84 50.32 0.17
C ASN A 269 -8.33 50.77 -1.21
N LEU A 270 -8.44 49.86 -2.18
CA LEU A 270 -8.98 50.17 -3.51
C LEU A 270 -10.38 50.77 -3.41
N PHE A 271 -11.29 50.12 -2.66
CA PHE A 271 -12.68 50.57 -2.54
C PHE A 271 -12.92 51.69 -1.52
N THR A 272 -11.90 52.05 -0.72
CA THR A 272 -11.95 53.23 0.17
C THR A 272 -11.75 54.54 -0.61
N ARG A 273 -11.14 54.49 -1.80
CA ARG A 273 -10.91 55.67 -2.65
C ARG A 273 -12.18 56.07 -3.38
N LYS A 274 -12.50 57.37 -3.38
CA LYS A 274 -13.68 57.91 -4.09
C LYS A 274 -13.65 57.64 -5.61
N GLU A 275 -12.45 57.57 -6.19
CA GLU A 275 -12.19 57.24 -7.59
C GLU A 275 -12.70 55.84 -7.97
N ALA A 276 -12.72 54.89 -7.03
CA ALA A 276 -13.14 53.53 -7.30
C ALA A 276 -14.65 53.38 -7.59
N LEU A 277 -15.43 54.41 -7.21
CA LEU A 277 -16.88 54.48 -7.33
C LEU A 277 -17.32 55.50 -8.41
N GLU A 278 -16.37 56.04 -9.16
CA GLU A 278 -16.63 57.07 -10.16
C GLU A 278 -17.50 56.51 -11.32
N GLY A 279 -18.64 57.16 -11.57
CA GLY A 279 -19.59 56.73 -12.60
C GLY A 279 -20.69 55.76 -12.15
N ILE A 280 -20.70 55.35 -10.87
CA ILE A 280 -21.72 54.44 -10.31
C ILE A 280 -22.84 55.25 -9.67
N LYS A 281 -24.09 54.93 -10.03
CA LYS A 281 -25.28 55.52 -9.42
C LYS A 281 -25.55 54.92 -8.04
N PRO A 282 -26.06 55.70 -7.05
CA PRO A 282 -26.33 55.20 -5.70
C PRO A 282 -27.32 54.03 -5.68
N GLU A 283 -28.32 54.04 -6.57
CA GLU A 283 -29.31 52.96 -6.73
C GLU A 283 -28.70 51.62 -7.20
N LYS A 284 -27.50 51.64 -7.77
CA LYS A 284 -26.80 50.46 -8.31
C LYS A 284 -25.62 50.01 -7.45
N MET A 285 -25.40 50.69 -6.32
CA MET A 285 -24.27 50.42 -5.43
C MET A 285 -24.26 48.99 -4.90
N ASP A 286 -25.43 48.46 -4.50
CA ASP A 286 -25.55 47.08 -4.02
C ASP A 286 -25.22 46.06 -5.11
N SER A 287 -25.71 46.29 -6.35
CA SER A 287 -25.40 45.42 -7.49
C SER A 287 -23.91 45.46 -7.87
N PHE A 288 -23.25 46.62 -7.69
CA PHE A 288 -21.82 46.75 -7.92
C PHE A 288 -21.02 45.99 -6.87
N TYR A 289 -21.32 46.18 -5.58
CA TYR A 289 -20.64 45.43 -4.51
C TYR A 289 -20.93 43.92 -4.57
N SER A 290 -22.11 43.51 -5.02
CA SER A 290 -22.40 42.10 -5.28
C SER A 290 -21.48 41.54 -6.38
N CYS A 291 -21.22 42.30 -7.45
CA CYS A 291 -20.24 41.94 -8.47
C CYS A 291 -18.81 41.87 -7.90
N VAL A 292 -18.42 42.80 -7.01
CA VAL A 292 -17.11 42.78 -6.32
C VAL A 292 -16.97 41.50 -5.50
N SER A 293 -17.98 41.18 -4.68
CA SER A 293 -17.99 39.97 -3.86
C SER A 293 -17.91 38.69 -4.69
N ILE A 294 -18.63 38.62 -5.82
CA ILE A 294 -18.55 37.47 -6.74
C ILE A 294 -17.16 37.36 -7.36
N LEU A 295 -16.53 38.48 -7.75
CA LEU A 295 -15.19 38.46 -8.33
C LEU A 295 -14.14 37.99 -7.30
N MET A 296 -14.20 38.51 -6.07
CA MET A 296 -13.35 38.06 -4.97
C MET A 296 -13.56 36.57 -4.66
N SER A 297 -14.82 36.15 -4.55
CA SER A 297 -15.22 34.75 -4.37
C SER A 297 -14.58 33.84 -5.43
N ASN A 298 -14.70 34.18 -6.70
CA ASN A 298 -14.12 33.39 -7.80
C ASN A 298 -12.59 33.26 -7.70
N GLN A 299 -11.89 34.32 -7.29
CA GLN A 299 -10.43 34.27 -7.10
C GLN A 299 -10.03 33.33 -5.96
N LEU A 300 -10.76 33.36 -4.85
CA LEU A 300 -10.51 32.47 -3.70
C LEU A 300 -10.89 31.01 -4.04
N LYS A 301 -12.01 30.79 -4.72
CA LYS A 301 -12.43 29.46 -5.20
C LYS A 301 -11.41 28.86 -6.17
N ASP A 302 -10.84 29.66 -7.07
CA ASP A 302 -9.77 29.19 -7.97
C ASP A 302 -8.49 28.80 -7.21
N LEU A 303 -8.11 29.57 -6.18
CA LEU A 303 -6.96 29.24 -5.32
C LEU A 303 -7.19 27.94 -4.53
N LEU A 304 -8.38 27.76 -3.97
CA LEU A 304 -8.78 26.54 -3.27
C LEU A 304 -8.78 25.34 -4.23
N ARG A 305 -9.37 25.49 -5.42
CA ARG A 305 -9.39 24.45 -6.46
C ARG A 305 -7.98 24.04 -6.87
N ARG A 306 -7.08 25.00 -7.13
CA ARG A 306 -5.67 24.71 -7.46
C ARG A 306 -4.97 23.95 -6.33
N THR A 307 -5.23 24.32 -5.07
CA THR A 307 -4.66 23.62 -3.91
C THR A 307 -5.15 22.16 -3.84
N VAL A 308 -6.44 21.91 -4.06
CA VAL A 308 -7.00 20.56 -4.11
C VAL A 308 -6.41 19.75 -5.28
N GLU A 309 -6.33 20.34 -6.47
CA GLU A 309 -5.75 19.67 -7.64
C GLU A 309 -4.28 19.29 -7.43
N GLU A 310 -3.47 20.17 -6.84
CA GLU A 310 -2.08 19.87 -6.49
C GLU A 310 -1.97 18.80 -5.40
N PHE A 311 -2.86 18.82 -4.40
CA PHE A 311 -2.91 17.76 -3.38
C PHE A 311 -3.20 16.39 -4.00
N VAL A 312 -4.20 16.30 -4.88
CA VAL A 312 -4.56 15.05 -5.58
C VAL A 312 -3.40 14.56 -6.45
N LYS A 313 -2.67 15.47 -7.13
CA LYS A 313 -1.50 15.11 -7.95
C LYS A 313 -0.36 14.48 -7.15
N LEU A 314 -0.26 14.71 -5.84
CA LEU A 314 0.75 14.04 -5.00
C LEU A 314 0.56 12.53 -4.92
N PHE A 315 -0.68 12.07 -5.13
CA PHE A 315 -1.04 10.66 -5.12
C PHE A 315 -1.08 10.03 -6.52
N ASP A 316 -0.64 10.76 -7.55
CA ASP A 316 -0.56 10.24 -8.92
C ASP A 316 0.49 9.11 -8.99
N PRO A 317 0.14 7.92 -9.51
CA PRO A 317 1.07 6.81 -9.71
C PRO A 317 2.34 7.17 -10.50
N LYS A 318 2.31 8.22 -11.33
CA LYS A 318 3.46 8.69 -12.12
C LYS A 318 4.53 9.41 -11.27
N HIS A 319 4.17 9.91 -10.09
CA HIS A 319 5.00 10.78 -9.26
C HIS A 319 5.24 10.20 -7.86
N GLN A 320 5.68 8.93 -7.80
CA GLN A 320 5.97 8.24 -6.53
C GLN A 320 7.05 8.94 -5.69
N ASP A 321 7.92 9.75 -6.30
CA ASP A 321 8.95 10.56 -5.65
C ASP A 321 8.37 11.67 -4.74
N ARG A 322 7.10 12.03 -4.93
CA ARG A 322 6.43 13.10 -4.18
C ARG A 322 5.45 12.57 -3.12
N LEU A 323 5.13 11.27 -3.19
CA LEU A 323 4.15 10.63 -2.34
C LEU A 323 4.60 10.68 -0.86
N PRO A 324 3.72 11.11 0.07
CA PRO A 324 4.02 11.08 1.50
C PRO A 324 4.20 9.64 1.99
N ILE A 325 5.07 9.47 2.98
CA ILE A 325 5.30 8.17 3.64
C ILE A 325 4.68 8.26 5.03
N PHE A 326 3.68 7.43 5.31
CA PHE A 326 3.05 7.33 6.62
C PHE A 326 3.71 6.25 7.46
N LYS A 327 3.81 6.49 8.77
CA LYS A 327 4.16 5.46 9.74
C LYS A 327 2.93 4.59 9.98
N MET A 328 3.11 3.28 9.88
CA MET A 328 2.08 2.29 10.19
C MET A 328 2.75 1.15 10.94
N GLU A 329 2.03 0.50 11.84
CA GLU A 329 2.54 -0.51 12.74
C GLU A 329 1.63 -1.75 12.65
N LEU A 330 2.25 -2.92 12.68
CA LEU A 330 1.57 -4.18 12.95
C LEU A 330 1.66 -4.44 14.44
N THR A 331 0.52 -4.31 15.12
CA THR A 331 0.40 -4.49 16.55
C THR A 331 -0.09 -5.90 16.89
N PHE A 332 0.22 -6.32 18.11
CA PHE A 332 -0.27 -7.56 18.69
C PHE A 332 -0.95 -7.23 20.01
N ASP A 333 -2.29 -7.24 20.00
CA ASP A 333 -3.11 -6.96 21.18
C ASP A 333 -4.19 -8.02 21.35
N GLU A 334 -4.42 -8.46 22.59
CA GLU A 334 -5.37 -9.52 22.95
C GLU A 334 -5.36 -10.76 22.00
N ASP A 335 -4.18 -11.26 21.64
CA ASP A 335 -3.99 -12.36 20.68
C ASP A 335 -4.53 -12.08 19.26
N LYS A 336 -4.59 -10.82 18.84
CA LYS A 336 -5.00 -10.40 17.50
C LYS A 336 -3.88 -9.61 16.81
N MET A 337 -3.75 -9.86 15.51
CA MET A 337 -2.86 -9.10 14.64
C MET A 337 -3.67 -7.97 14.00
N GLU A 338 -3.31 -6.73 14.28
CA GLU A 338 -4.04 -5.56 13.77
C GLU A 338 -3.07 -4.48 13.26
N PHE A 339 -3.62 -3.57 12.47
CA PHE A 339 -2.92 -2.44 11.90
C PHE A 339 -3.18 -1.20 12.74
N TYR A 340 -2.12 -0.46 13.08
CA TYR A 340 -2.22 0.84 13.74
C TYR A 340 -1.41 1.91 12.98
N PRO A 341 -2.04 3.02 12.53
CA PRO A 341 -3.48 3.23 12.44
C PRO A 341 -4.13 2.23 11.47
N THR A 342 -5.46 2.07 11.55
CA THR A 342 -6.18 1.20 10.62
C THR A 342 -6.21 1.78 9.20
N PHE A 343 -6.51 0.94 8.19
CA PHE A 343 -6.66 1.44 6.81
C PHE A 343 -7.75 2.51 6.68
N GLN A 344 -8.85 2.37 7.44
CA GLN A 344 -9.94 3.34 7.45
C GLN A 344 -9.48 4.67 8.06
N GLU A 345 -8.77 4.64 9.18
CA GLU A 345 -8.24 5.85 9.82
C GLU A 345 -7.27 6.59 8.90
N LEU A 346 -6.39 5.87 8.21
CA LEU A 346 -5.47 6.48 7.25
C LEU A 346 -6.22 7.09 6.06
N GLU A 347 -7.23 6.39 5.53
CA GLU A 347 -8.10 6.91 4.47
C GLU A 347 -8.80 8.19 4.93
N ASP A 348 -9.44 8.16 6.10
CA ASP A 348 -10.17 9.30 6.67
C ASP A 348 -9.25 10.49 6.92
N VAL A 349 -8.01 10.24 7.36
CA VAL A 349 -7.01 11.30 7.52
C VAL A 349 -6.67 11.93 6.18
N VAL A 350 -6.40 11.15 5.14
CA VAL A 350 -6.05 11.70 3.81
C VAL A 350 -7.23 12.42 3.17
N LEU A 351 -8.43 11.84 3.24
CA LEU A 351 -9.65 12.41 2.67
C LEU A 351 -10.12 13.66 3.43
N GLY A 352 -10.06 13.63 4.77
CA GLY A 352 -10.43 14.76 5.63
C GLY A 352 -9.56 16.00 5.42
N LEU A 353 -8.39 15.88 4.76
CA LEU A 353 -7.60 17.04 4.35
C LEU A 353 -8.27 17.85 3.25
N ILE A 354 -9.05 17.22 2.35
CA ILE A 354 -9.82 17.94 1.31
C ILE A 354 -10.91 18.79 1.96
N GLU A 355 -11.60 18.24 2.96
CA GLU A 355 -12.62 18.95 3.72
C GLU A 355 -12.00 20.16 4.44
N ARG A 356 -10.86 19.96 5.12
CA ARG A 356 -10.12 21.05 5.76
C ARG A 356 -9.66 22.14 4.80
N ILE A 357 -9.19 21.76 3.59
CA ILE A 357 -8.84 22.75 2.55
C ILE A 357 -10.07 23.57 2.18
N SER A 358 -11.24 22.93 2.09
CA SER A 358 -12.50 23.58 1.72
C SER A 358 -13.03 24.53 2.81
N GLU A 359 -12.65 24.32 4.07
CA GLU A 359 -12.97 25.19 5.20
C GLU A 359 -12.09 26.43 5.30
N ILE A 360 -10.95 26.49 4.58
CA ILE A 360 -10.06 27.66 4.58
C ILE A 360 -10.76 28.84 3.87
N LEU A 361 -10.58 30.06 4.38
CA LEU A 361 -11.06 31.32 3.78
C LEU A 361 -12.58 31.55 3.83
N GLN A 362 -13.33 30.71 4.55
CA GLN A 362 -14.77 30.88 4.75
C GLN A 362 -15.15 32.12 5.58
N ASN A 363 -14.19 32.69 6.32
CA ASN A 363 -14.40 33.85 7.19
C ASN A 363 -14.01 35.19 6.56
N VAL A 364 -13.68 35.21 5.27
CA VAL A 364 -13.31 36.45 4.58
C VAL A 364 -14.56 37.31 4.34
N GLN A 365 -14.57 38.53 4.89
CA GLN A 365 -15.72 39.43 4.79
C GLN A 365 -15.85 40.07 3.39
N THR A 366 -17.08 40.39 3.00
CA THR A 366 -17.37 41.19 1.80
C THR A 366 -16.92 42.64 2.02
N VAL A 367 -16.50 43.32 0.94
CA VAL A 367 -16.05 44.72 0.99
C VAL A 367 -17.16 45.64 1.51
N SER A 368 -18.41 45.43 1.07
CA SER A 368 -19.55 46.22 1.54
C SER A 368 -19.79 46.05 3.04
N SER A 369 -19.71 44.82 3.57
CA SER A 369 -19.88 44.53 4.98
C SER A 369 -18.74 45.09 5.84
N TRP A 370 -17.51 45.08 5.32
CA TRP A 370 -16.36 45.66 6.01
C TRP A 370 -16.48 47.19 6.09
N LEU A 371 -16.88 47.83 4.99
CA LEU A 371 -17.05 49.29 4.92
C LEU A 371 -18.24 49.79 5.74
N SER A 372 -19.30 48.98 5.89
CA SER A 372 -20.50 49.36 6.65
C SER A 372 -20.35 49.22 8.16
N GLY A 373 -19.38 48.43 8.65
CA GLY A 373 -19.15 48.20 10.07
C GLY A 373 -20.32 47.54 10.79
N THR A 374 -21.15 46.76 10.09
CA THR A 374 -22.34 46.10 10.65
C THR A 374 -21.98 45.03 11.68
N SER A 375 -22.84 44.84 12.69
CA SER A 375 -22.63 43.86 13.77
C SER A 375 -22.66 42.40 13.30
N SER A 376 -23.31 42.11 12.17
CA SER A 376 -23.29 40.81 11.50
C SER A 376 -22.47 40.92 10.20
N PRO A 377 -21.23 40.40 10.15
CA PRO A 377 -20.45 40.43 8.93
C PRO A 377 -21.01 39.46 7.88
N VAL A 378 -21.12 39.92 6.62
CA VAL A 378 -21.45 39.07 5.47
C VAL A 378 -20.15 38.59 4.84
N ASN A 379 -19.91 37.28 4.87
CA ASN A 379 -18.72 36.65 4.31
C ASN A 379 -18.86 36.35 2.82
N LEU A 380 -17.72 36.17 2.15
CA LEU A 380 -17.64 35.70 0.78
C LEU A 380 -18.03 34.22 0.72
N ASP A 381 -18.78 33.86 -0.30
CA ASP A 381 -18.97 32.45 -0.67
C ASP A 381 -17.63 31.93 -1.20
N THR A 382 -16.99 31.02 -0.48
CA THR A 382 -15.75 30.35 -0.92
C THR A 382 -15.93 28.84 -1.10
N GLU A 383 -17.18 28.37 -1.06
CA GLU A 383 -17.50 26.95 -1.21
C GLU A 383 -17.09 26.44 -2.59
N LEU A 384 -16.31 25.35 -2.58
CA LEU A 384 -15.90 24.66 -3.79
C LEU A 384 -17.10 23.94 -4.42
N PRO A 385 -17.19 23.90 -5.76
CA PRO A 385 -18.25 23.14 -6.42
C PRO A 385 -18.21 21.66 -6.06
N GLU A 386 -19.39 21.07 -5.81
CA GLU A 386 -19.54 19.68 -5.37
C GLU A 386 -18.83 18.66 -6.29
N HIS A 387 -18.89 18.88 -7.61
CA HIS A 387 -18.23 18.01 -8.58
C HIS A 387 -16.70 17.97 -8.44
N VAL A 388 -16.07 19.07 -7.96
CA VAL A 388 -14.61 19.13 -7.73
C VAL A 388 -14.27 18.32 -6.49
N LEU A 389 -15.05 18.46 -5.42
CA LEU A 389 -14.85 17.71 -4.17
C LEU A 389 -15.05 16.21 -4.40
N HIS A 390 -16.13 15.84 -5.10
CA HIS A 390 -16.42 14.44 -5.40
C HIS A 390 -15.34 13.79 -6.27
N TRP A 391 -14.83 14.52 -7.28
CA TRP A 391 -13.71 14.08 -8.09
C TRP A 391 -12.44 13.87 -7.24
N ALA A 392 -12.09 14.83 -6.37
CA ALA A 392 -10.90 14.78 -5.56
C ALA A 392 -10.95 13.60 -4.56
N LEU A 393 -12.05 13.47 -3.81
CA LEU A 393 -12.25 12.41 -2.84
C LEU A 393 -12.21 11.02 -3.48
N ASN A 394 -12.92 10.82 -4.60
CA ASN A 394 -12.93 9.53 -5.28
C ASN A 394 -11.55 9.17 -5.86
N THR A 395 -10.85 10.15 -6.43
CA THR A 395 -9.50 9.94 -6.99
C THR A 395 -8.50 9.57 -5.89
N LEU A 396 -8.52 10.29 -4.76
CA LEU A 396 -7.67 9.99 -3.61
C LEU A 396 -7.99 8.63 -3.00
N LYS A 397 -9.27 8.30 -2.83
CA LYS A 397 -9.70 7.01 -2.31
C LYS A 397 -9.11 5.85 -3.12
N ILE A 398 -9.24 5.90 -4.45
CA ILE A 398 -8.67 4.88 -5.34
C ILE A 398 -7.14 4.81 -5.20
N ALA A 399 -6.45 5.95 -5.13
CA ALA A 399 -5.00 6.01 -5.02
C ALA A 399 -4.50 5.46 -3.67
N VAL A 400 -5.14 5.81 -2.56
CA VAL A 400 -4.83 5.32 -1.20
C VAL A 400 -4.98 3.81 -1.14
N HIS A 401 -6.12 3.25 -1.60
CA HIS A 401 -6.36 1.81 -1.60
C HIS A 401 -5.28 1.06 -2.38
N ARG A 402 -4.97 1.53 -3.59
CA ARG A 402 -3.92 0.92 -4.43
C ARG A 402 -2.55 0.92 -3.75
N ASN A 403 -2.21 1.99 -3.05
CA ASN A 403 -0.94 2.09 -2.33
C ASN A 403 -0.89 1.20 -1.07
N LEU A 404 -2.05 0.80 -0.53
CA LEU A 404 -2.18 -0.08 0.64
C LEU A 404 -2.21 -1.58 0.27
N GLU A 405 -2.43 -1.94 -0.99
CA GLU A 405 -2.48 -3.34 -1.45
C GLU A 405 -1.22 -4.14 -1.04
N GLY A 406 -0.04 -3.53 -1.19
CA GLY A 406 1.23 -4.17 -0.80
C GLY A 406 1.32 -4.42 0.70
N THR A 407 0.92 -3.45 1.51
CA THR A 407 0.87 -3.56 2.97
C THR A 407 -0.14 -4.64 3.40
N LYS A 408 -1.31 -4.70 2.75
CA LYS A 408 -2.33 -5.72 3.02
C LYS A 408 -1.83 -7.12 2.70
N ALA A 409 -1.23 -7.33 1.51
CA ALA A 409 -0.69 -8.63 1.14
C ALA A 409 0.40 -9.12 2.10
N HIS A 410 1.18 -8.18 2.68
CA HIS A 410 2.15 -8.50 3.72
C HIS A 410 1.50 -9.01 5.00
N TYR A 411 0.44 -8.34 5.46
CA TYR A 411 -0.35 -8.81 6.59
C TYR A 411 -0.99 -10.17 6.34
N ASP A 412 -1.57 -10.37 5.15
CA ASP A 412 -2.16 -11.66 4.77
C ASP A 412 -1.11 -12.79 4.86
N SER A 413 0.15 -12.52 4.48
CA SER A 413 1.26 -13.47 4.66
C SER A 413 1.57 -13.79 6.14
N TYR A 414 1.48 -12.82 7.05
CA TYR A 414 1.64 -13.09 8.49
C TYR A 414 0.48 -13.93 9.03
N VAL A 415 -0.75 -13.62 8.61
CA VAL A 415 -1.95 -14.38 8.99
C VAL A 415 -1.83 -15.83 8.51
N GLU A 416 -1.49 -16.06 7.24
CA GLU A 416 -1.32 -17.41 6.70
C GLU A 416 -0.25 -18.23 7.44
N ASN A 417 0.86 -17.61 7.82
CA ASN A 417 1.99 -18.30 8.43
C ASN A 417 1.84 -18.52 9.95
N TYR A 418 1.17 -17.61 10.67
CA TYR A 418 1.22 -17.56 12.13
C TYR A 418 -0.14 -17.55 12.82
N ASN A 419 -1.27 -17.44 12.11
CA ASN A 419 -2.59 -17.36 12.75
C ASN A 419 -2.96 -18.63 13.53
N TRP A 420 -2.40 -19.79 13.20
CA TRP A 420 -2.59 -21.04 13.94
C TRP A 420 -2.08 -20.99 15.39
N LEU A 421 -1.19 -20.03 15.72
CA LEU A 421 -0.77 -19.74 17.10
C LEU A 421 -1.85 -19.00 17.90
N LEU A 422 -2.81 -18.36 17.22
CA LEU A 422 -3.78 -17.42 17.80
C LEU A 422 -5.21 -17.97 17.78
N ASP A 423 -5.58 -18.71 16.73
CA ASP A 423 -6.93 -19.27 16.55
C ASP A 423 -7.29 -20.46 17.45
N GLY A 424 -6.37 -20.82 18.37
CA GLY A 424 -6.51 -21.94 19.30
C GLY A 424 -6.10 -23.30 18.72
N THR A 425 -5.63 -23.36 17.46
CA THR A 425 -5.12 -24.60 16.86
C THR A 425 -3.90 -25.13 17.61
N ALA A 426 -2.93 -24.27 17.90
CA ALA A 426 -1.76 -24.63 18.71
C ALA A 426 -2.15 -25.15 20.11
N THR A 427 -3.12 -24.51 20.77
CA THR A 427 -3.61 -24.93 22.08
C THR A 427 -4.17 -26.35 22.03
N LYS A 428 -5.05 -26.65 21.06
CA LYS A 428 -5.62 -28.00 20.90
C LYS A 428 -4.55 -29.05 20.57
N MET A 429 -3.55 -28.68 19.76
CA MET A 429 -2.43 -29.56 19.43
C MET A 429 -1.65 -29.94 20.69
N ILE A 430 -1.38 -28.97 21.58
CA ILE A 430 -0.69 -29.19 22.85
C ILE A 430 -1.54 -30.03 23.80
N GLU A 431 -2.83 -29.71 23.95
CA GLU A 431 -3.76 -30.48 24.81
C GLU A 431 -3.86 -31.94 24.37
N THR A 432 -3.93 -32.19 23.05
CA THR A 432 -3.97 -33.54 22.49
C THR A 432 -2.68 -34.29 22.79
N PHE A 433 -1.52 -33.64 22.57
CA PHE A 433 -0.21 -34.20 22.87
C PHE A 433 -0.07 -34.52 24.37
N GLN A 434 -0.48 -33.62 25.26
CA GLN A 434 -0.39 -33.85 26.71
C GLN A 434 -1.32 -34.97 27.22
N ALA A 435 -2.42 -35.25 26.50
CA ALA A 435 -3.34 -36.33 26.82
C ALA A 435 -2.82 -37.72 26.39
N GLU A 436 -1.88 -37.76 25.45
CA GLU A 436 -1.23 -38.98 24.97
C GLU A 436 0.04 -39.30 25.77
N ASP A 437 0.46 -40.57 25.74
CA ASP A 437 1.71 -41.00 26.37
C ASP A 437 2.89 -40.78 25.41
N HIS A 438 3.72 -39.78 25.70
CA HIS A 438 4.92 -39.46 24.94
C HIS A 438 6.20 -39.60 25.79
N THR A 439 7.28 -39.93 25.10
CA THR A 439 8.63 -40.03 25.66
C THR A 439 9.25 -38.66 25.89
N PHE A 440 10.28 -38.61 26.74
CA PHE A 440 11.02 -37.37 26.99
C PHE A 440 11.59 -36.77 25.69
N ASP A 441 12.13 -37.61 24.82
CA ASP A 441 12.77 -37.18 23.58
C ASP A 441 11.72 -36.53 22.62
N GLU A 442 10.51 -37.11 22.51
CA GLU A 442 9.40 -36.53 21.73
C GLU A 442 8.94 -35.17 22.28
N TYR A 443 8.91 -35.00 23.60
CA TYR A 443 8.65 -33.69 24.21
C TYR A 443 9.74 -32.67 23.85
N THR A 444 11.01 -33.05 23.94
CA THR A 444 12.12 -32.14 23.60
C THR A 444 12.05 -31.70 22.14
N GLU A 445 11.77 -32.62 21.20
CA GLU A 445 11.59 -32.29 19.78
C GLU A 445 10.42 -31.33 19.57
N PHE A 446 9.30 -31.51 20.29
CA PHE A 446 8.14 -30.64 20.13
C PHE A 446 8.37 -29.24 20.73
N ILE A 447 9.01 -29.17 21.89
CA ILE A 447 9.42 -27.90 22.52
C ILE A 447 10.39 -27.14 21.61
N GLU A 448 11.36 -27.83 21.01
CA GLU A 448 12.37 -27.23 20.14
C GLU A 448 11.77 -26.67 18.84
N LYS A 449 10.68 -27.26 18.32
CA LYS A 449 9.91 -26.67 17.20
C LYS A 449 9.38 -25.28 17.54
N PHE A 450 8.83 -25.08 18.74
CA PHE A 450 8.34 -23.76 19.16
C PHE A 450 9.47 -22.75 19.42
N PHE A 451 10.60 -23.17 19.99
CA PHE A 451 11.76 -22.29 20.16
C PHE A 451 12.43 -21.92 18.84
N SER A 452 12.48 -22.85 17.90
CA SER A 452 12.96 -22.60 16.53
C SER A 452 12.05 -21.59 15.82
N LEU A 453 10.74 -21.80 15.88
CA LEU A 453 9.75 -20.86 15.35
C LEU A 453 9.89 -19.46 15.97
N ALA A 454 10.03 -19.37 17.29
CA ALA A 454 10.26 -18.11 17.98
C ALA A 454 11.54 -17.40 17.49
N SER A 455 12.59 -18.16 17.17
CA SER A 455 13.84 -17.63 16.63
C SER A 455 13.67 -17.16 15.18
N GLU A 456 12.96 -17.93 14.35
CA GLU A 456 12.63 -17.58 12.96
C GLU A 456 11.82 -16.29 12.87
N ILE A 457 10.81 -16.12 13.72
CA ILE A 457 9.99 -14.89 13.79
C ILE A 457 10.84 -13.67 14.14
N MET A 458 11.79 -13.81 15.08
CA MET A 458 12.68 -12.72 15.47
C MET A 458 13.64 -12.29 14.35
N LEU A 459 13.98 -13.18 13.42
CA LEU A 459 14.81 -12.89 12.25
C LEU A 459 14.09 -12.10 11.16
N LEU A 460 12.75 -12.00 11.21
CA LEU A 460 11.98 -11.22 10.26
C LEU A 460 12.37 -9.73 10.31
N PRO A 461 12.29 -9.01 9.17
CA PRO A 461 12.65 -7.59 9.13
C PRO A 461 11.77 -6.78 10.06
N GLN A 462 12.39 -5.85 10.80
CA GLN A 462 11.67 -4.92 11.67
C GLN A 462 10.83 -3.92 10.85
N TRP A 463 11.42 -3.38 9.78
CA TRP A 463 10.77 -2.39 8.94
C TRP A 463 10.61 -2.87 7.51
N VAL A 464 9.43 -2.64 6.95
CA VAL A 464 9.14 -2.89 5.55
C VAL A 464 8.66 -1.60 4.89
N HIS A 465 9.24 -1.28 3.74
CA HIS A 465 9.00 -0.01 3.05
C HIS A 465 8.16 -0.23 1.81
N TYR A 466 7.00 0.44 1.77
CA TYR A 466 6.10 0.56 0.64
C TYR A 466 6.08 2.00 0.13
N PRO A 467 5.56 2.28 -1.08
CA PRO A 467 5.60 3.63 -1.66
C PRO A 467 5.03 4.73 -0.74
N MET A 468 3.93 4.42 -0.04
CA MET A 468 3.19 5.32 0.84
C MET A 468 3.33 4.99 2.34
N ILE A 469 3.85 3.81 2.69
CA ILE A 469 3.84 3.29 4.07
C ILE A 469 5.23 2.83 4.47
N ARG A 470 5.70 3.22 5.65
CA ARG A 470 6.73 2.49 6.38
C ARG A 470 6.02 1.67 7.46
N LEU A 471 6.04 0.35 7.28
CA LEU A 471 5.44 -0.59 8.19
C LEU A 471 6.46 -1.02 9.25
N ASP A 472 6.13 -0.83 10.52
CA ASP A 472 6.86 -1.37 11.67
C ASP A 472 6.21 -2.68 12.12
N CYS A 473 6.99 -3.76 12.11
CA CYS A 473 6.53 -5.09 12.47
C CYS A 473 7.04 -5.54 13.84
N GLU A 474 7.75 -4.68 14.59
CA GLU A 474 8.46 -5.08 15.82
C GLU A 474 7.50 -5.60 16.89
N ASP A 475 6.42 -4.87 17.17
CA ASP A 475 5.46 -5.23 18.20
C ASP A 475 4.79 -6.58 17.89
N LEU A 476 4.37 -6.79 16.63
CA LEU A 476 3.85 -8.08 16.19
C LEU A 476 4.86 -9.21 16.31
N LYS A 477 6.12 -8.99 15.89
CA LYS A 477 7.18 -10.00 16.01
C LYS A 477 7.41 -10.41 17.46
N ILE A 478 7.49 -9.43 18.37
CA ILE A 478 7.67 -9.67 19.80
C ILE A 478 6.48 -10.44 20.35
N GLY A 479 5.25 -10.03 20.00
CA GLY A 479 4.02 -10.70 20.41
C GLY A 479 3.97 -12.18 20.00
N LEU A 480 4.20 -12.47 18.72
CA LEU A 480 4.21 -13.84 18.20
C LEU A 480 5.34 -14.68 18.79
N THR A 481 6.52 -14.11 18.97
CA THR A 481 7.67 -14.77 19.61
C THR A 481 7.34 -15.17 21.04
N ASN A 482 6.75 -14.25 21.81
CA ASN A 482 6.35 -14.52 23.18
C ASN A 482 5.23 -15.57 23.25
N LYS A 483 4.29 -15.56 22.29
CA LYS A 483 3.24 -16.58 22.19
C LYS A 483 3.82 -17.97 21.92
N ALA A 484 4.74 -18.10 20.96
CA ALA A 484 5.43 -19.37 20.69
C ALA A 484 6.22 -19.88 21.91
N LYS A 485 6.95 -18.97 22.59
CA LYS A 485 7.66 -19.31 23.84
C LYS A 485 6.71 -19.72 24.97
N ALA A 486 5.53 -19.10 25.07
CA ALA A 486 4.52 -19.47 26.07
C ALA A 486 4.03 -20.91 25.85
N PHE A 487 3.80 -21.31 24.60
CA PHE A 487 3.46 -22.71 24.26
C PHE A 487 4.58 -23.69 24.59
N ALA A 488 5.83 -23.34 24.26
CA ALA A 488 7.00 -24.12 24.67
C ALA A 488 7.06 -24.30 26.20
N ASN A 489 6.81 -23.23 26.95
CA ASN A 489 6.83 -23.25 28.42
C ASN A 489 5.70 -24.09 29.03
N ILE A 490 4.53 -24.16 28.39
CA ILE A 490 3.42 -25.05 28.83
C ILE A 490 3.86 -26.52 28.75
N LEU A 491 4.44 -26.92 27.62
CA LEU A 491 4.99 -28.28 27.43
C LEU A 491 6.14 -28.56 28.40
N LEU A 492 7.05 -27.60 28.57
CA LEU A 492 8.20 -27.68 29.46
C LEU A 492 7.77 -27.87 30.93
N SER A 493 6.74 -27.14 31.38
CA SER A 493 6.18 -27.25 32.73
C SER A 493 5.54 -28.61 32.98
N ASP A 494 4.81 -29.15 32.00
CA ASP A 494 4.20 -30.48 32.08
C ASP A 494 5.27 -31.59 32.21
N ILE A 495 6.29 -31.59 31.36
CA ILE A 495 7.35 -32.60 31.46
C ILE A 495 8.21 -32.43 32.70
N ALA A 496 8.44 -31.20 33.18
CA ALA A 496 9.10 -30.95 34.46
C ALA A 496 8.28 -31.51 35.64
N ALA A 497 6.95 -31.39 35.60
CA ALA A 497 6.08 -32.00 36.61
C ALA A 497 6.13 -33.54 36.58
N LYS A 498 6.19 -34.14 35.38
CA LYS A 498 6.40 -35.60 35.21
C LYS A 498 7.75 -36.04 35.77
N HIS A 499 8.83 -35.29 35.50
CA HIS A 499 10.17 -35.53 36.05
C HIS A 499 10.20 -35.43 37.58
N ARG A 500 9.56 -34.40 38.16
CA ARG A 500 9.42 -34.25 39.62
C ARG A 500 8.74 -35.48 40.23
N LYS A 501 7.61 -35.90 39.66
CA LYS A 501 6.83 -37.05 40.15
C LYS A 501 7.64 -38.36 40.07
N GLU A 502 8.42 -38.54 39.02
CA GLU A 502 9.33 -39.69 38.91
C GLU A 502 10.42 -39.66 39.99
N ASN A 503 11.00 -38.49 40.25
CA ASN A 503 12.00 -38.31 41.30
C ASN A 503 11.43 -38.54 42.72
N GLU A 504 10.21 -38.09 42.97
CA GLU A 504 9.47 -38.41 44.21
C GLU A 504 9.23 -39.93 44.33
N SER A 505 8.83 -40.59 43.24
CA SER A 505 8.64 -42.06 43.21
C SER A 505 9.95 -42.80 43.50
N ILE A 506 11.07 -42.40 42.90
CA ILE A 506 12.38 -43.00 43.17
C ILE A 506 12.73 -42.85 44.65
N CYS A 507 12.59 -41.65 45.22
CA CYS A 507 12.82 -41.42 46.65
C CYS A 507 11.93 -42.31 47.52
N SER A 508 10.63 -42.40 47.20
CA SER A 508 9.68 -43.24 47.93
C SER A 508 10.04 -44.73 47.88
N ASP A 509 10.53 -45.22 46.74
CA ASP A 509 10.95 -46.62 46.59
C ASP A 509 12.19 -46.91 47.44
N PHE A 510 13.16 -45.99 47.48
CA PHE A 510 14.32 -46.12 48.38
C PHE A 510 13.91 -46.09 49.85
N GLU A 511 12.98 -45.21 50.24
CA GLU A 511 12.50 -45.18 51.62
C GLU A 511 11.70 -46.41 52.00
N THR A 512 10.91 -46.97 51.09
CA THR A 512 10.23 -48.25 51.31
C THR A 512 11.25 -49.39 51.54
N ILE A 513 12.34 -49.41 50.77
CA ILE A 513 13.42 -50.39 50.97
C ILE A 513 14.07 -50.22 52.34
N LYS A 514 14.38 -48.97 52.73
CA LYS A 514 14.98 -48.66 54.03
C LYS A 514 14.07 -49.06 55.20
N GLU A 515 12.80 -48.65 55.17
CA GLU A 515 11.84 -48.97 56.22
C GLU A 515 11.68 -50.49 56.38
N HIS A 516 11.61 -51.22 55.26
CA HIS A 516 11.51 -52.67 55.31
C HIS A 516 12.82 -53.31 55.79
N ALA A 517 13.99 -52.82 55.37
CA ALA A 517 15.29 -53.32 55.81
C ALA A 517 15.55 -53.10 57.31
N LEU A 518 15.09 -51.99 57.89
CA LEU A 518 15.32 -51.69 59.30
C LEU A 518 14.24 -52.23 60.26
N ARG A 519 13.28 -53.01 59.74
CA ARG A 519 12.23 -53.63 60.57
C ARG A 519 12.82 -54.77 61.42
N VAL A 520 12.60 -54.70 62.74
CA VAL A 520 13.01 -55.78 63.66
C VAL A 520 12.08 -56.99 63.48
N PRO A 521 12.60 -58.18 63.11
CA PRO A 521 11.77 -59.37 62.96
C PRO A 521 11.38 -59.96 64.33
N GLU A 522 10.11 -60.27 64.52
CA GLU A 522 9.59 -60.85 65.78
C GLU A 522 9.61 -62.38 65.74
N THR A 523 9.51 -62.97 64.55
CA THR A 523 9.52 -64.41 64.33
C THR A 523 10.70 -64.86 63.45
N THR A 524 11.07 -66.14 63.54
CA THR A 524 12.11 -66.72 62.68
C THR A 524 11.71 -66.70 61.21
N GLU A 525 10.42 -66.83 60.92
CA GLU A 525 9.85 -66.73 59.56
C GLU A 525 10.04 -65.33 59.00
N GLU A 526 9.62 -64.30 59.74
CA GLU A 526 9.83 -62.89 59.36
C GLU A 526 11.31 -62.55 59.16
N MET A 527 12.22 -63.13 59.96
CA MET A 527 13.66 -62.94 59.80
C MET A 527 14.17 -63.52 58.48
N MET A 528 13.71 -64.72 58.09
CA MET A 528 14.09 -65.34 56.81
C MET A 528 13.51 -64.61 55.61
N GLU A 529 12.27 -64.10 55.72
CA GLU A 529 11.66 -63.24 54.71
C GLU A 529 12.42 -61.93 54.53
N LEU A 530 12.83 -61.29 55.63
CA LEU A 530 13.61 -60.06 55.62
C LEU A 530 14.98 -60.25 54.94
N ILE A 531 15.68 -61.34 55.24
CA ILE A 531 16.96 -61.69 54.58
C ILE A 531 16.76 -61.86 53.07
N ALA A 532 15.72 -62.61 52.66
CA ALA A 532 15.42 -62.83 51.25
C ALA A 532 15.04 -61.53 50.53
N PHE A 533 14.29 -60.64 51.19
CA PHE A 533 13.95 -59.33 50.67
C PHE A 533 15.18 -58.44 50.45
N VAL A 534 16.06 -58.32 51.46
CA VAL A 534 17.24 -57.46 51.40
C VAL A 534 18.22 -57.94 50.32
N GLU A 535 18.43 -59.25 50.19
CA GLU A 535 19.25 -59.81 49.10
C GLU A 535 18.66 -59.50 47.71
N LYS A 536 17.33 -59.61 47.56
CA LYS A 536 16.64 -59.25 46.31
C LYS A 536 16.73 -57.75 46.03
N ALA A 537 16.63 -56.90 47.06
CA ALA A 537 16.78 -55.46 46.95
C ALA A 537 18.21 -55.09 46.52
N ARG A 538 19.24 -55.68 47.14
CA ARG A 538 20.66 -55.48 46.80
C ARG A 538 20.98 -55.87 45.35
N THR A 539 20.49 -57.03 44.91
CA THR A 539 20.84 -57.58 43.59
C THR A 539 20.06 -56.95 42.44
N SER A 540 18.75 -56.77 42.60
CA SER A 540 17.85 -56.39 41.50
C SER A 540 17.11 -55.06 41.72
N GLY A 541 16.76 -54.74 42.96
CA GLY A 541 16.02 -53.51 43.30
C GLY A 541 16.85 -52.26 43.06
N ILE A 542 18.04 -52.18 43.67
CA ILE A 542 18.95 -51.04 43.53
C ILE A 542 19.38 -50.85 42.08
N ARG A 543 19.64 -51.94 41.34
CA ARG A 543 20.05 -51.84 39.93
C ARG A 543 18.96 -51.15 39.08
N LYS A 544 17.69 -51.55 39.26
CA LYS A 544 16.55 -50.91 38.58
C LYS A 544 16.40 -49.44 38.98
N LEU A 545 16.55 -49.11 40.26
CA LEU A 545 16.51 -47.72 40.72
C LEU A 545 17.68 -46.89 40.18
N ALA A 546 18.88 -47.48 40.06
CA ALA A 546 20.04 -46.83 39.47
C ALA A 546 19.84 -46.52 37.97
N GLU A 547 19.20 -47.43 37.22
CA GLU A 547 18.81 -47.19 35.83
C GLU A 547 17.83 -46.01 35.72
N ARG A 548 16.83 -45.93 36.60
CA ARG A 548 15.88 -44.80 36.68
C ARG A 548 16.56 -43.48 37.06
N ILE A 549 17.49 -43.50 38.02
CA ILE A 549 18.29 -42.32 38.40
C ILE A 549 19.15 -41.85 37.21
N GLN A 550 19.74 -42.79 36.46
CA GLN A 550 20.56 -42.45 35.30
C GLN A 550 19.73 -41.75 34.22
N GLU A 551 18.49 -42.20 33.99
CA GLU A 551 17.57 -41.52 33.09
C GLU A 551 17.14 -40.15 33.63
N SER A 552 16.79 -40.04 34.92
CA SER A 552 16.48 -38.75 35.55
C SER A 552 17.64 -37.75 35.43
N LYS A 553 18.88 -38.23 35.54
CA LYS A 553 20.10 -37.42 35.33
C LYS A 553 20.24 -36.96 33.87
N ARG A 554 19.93 -37.83 32.89
CA ARG A 554 19.90 -37.47 31.45
C ARG A 554 18.92 -36.32 31.21
N GLN A 555 17.69 -36.46 31.71
CA GLN A 555 16.63 -35.46 31.57
C GLN A 555 16.99 -34.14 32.27
N MET A 556 17.57 -34.22 33.48
CA MET A 556 18.03 -33.04 34.21
C MET A 556 19.07 -32.24 33.44
N SER A 557 19.95 -32.88 32.66
CA SER A 557 20.94 -32.18 31.85
C SER A 557 20.27 -31.22 30.85
N TYR A 558 19.19 -31.66 30.20
CA TYR A 558 18.41 -30.81 29.31
C TYR A 558 17.70 -29.69 30.07
N PHE A 559 17.04 -30.02 31.19
CA PHE A 559 16.32 -29.01 31.97
C PHE A 559 17.21 -27.88 32.48
N LEU A 560 18.48 -28.14 32.82
CA LEU A 560 19.40 -27.09 33.26
C LEU A 560 19.65 -26.01 32.20
N ASP A 561 19.49 -26.32 30.92
CA ASP A 561 19.68 -25.39 29.82
C ASP A 561 18.42 -24.57 29.49
N VAL A 562 17.23 -25.14 29.71
CA VAL A 562 15.96 -24.57 29.21
C VAL A 562 14.89 -24.29 30.30
N PHE A 563 15.05 -24.82 31.51
CA PHE A 563 14.07 -24.73 32.59
C PHE A 563 14.66 -24.11 33.86
N LEU A 564 13.86 -23.26 34.51
CA LEU A 564 14.23 -22.64 35.78
C LEU A 564 13.66 -23.47 36.94
N PHE A 565 14.49 -24.29 37.56
CA PHE A 565 14.08 -25.11 38.70
C PHE A 565 13.79 -24.27 39.95
N PRO A 566 12.64 -24.49 40.61
CA PRO A 566 12.43 -24.11 42.00
C PRO A 566 13.47 -24.74 42.93
N GLN A 567 13.77 -24.08 44.06
CA GLN A 567 14.73 -24.60 45.03
C GLN A 567 14.35 -25.97 45.60
N GLU A 568 13.05 -26.23 45.75
CA GLU A 568 12.51 -27.51 46.23
C GLU A 568 12.86 -28.66 45.28
N ASP A 569 12.70 -28.43 43.97
CA ASP A 569 13.03 -29.41 42.92
C ASP A 569 14.54 -29.66 42.84
N LEU A 570 15.36 -28.62 43.01
CA LEU A 570 16.81 -28.77 43.09
C LEU A 570 17.22 -29.66 44.27
N ASN A 571 16.57 -29.47 45.42
CA ASN A 571 16.83 -30.29 46.61
C ASN A 571 16.36 -31.75 46.41
N LEU A 572 15.22 -31.95 45.75
CA LEU A 572 14.71 -33.28 45.39
C LEU A 572 15.69 -33.99 44.44
N ASN A 573 16.11 -33.32 43.37
CA ASN A 573 17.08 -33.83 42.40
C ASN A 573 18.39 -34.22 43.10
N ALA A 574 18.90 -33.37 43.99
CA ALA A 574 20.08 -33.68 44.79
C ALA A 574 19.88 -34.91 45.68
N THR A 575 18.69 -35.05 46.29
CA THR A 575 18.36 -36.21 47.14
C THR A 575 18.34 -37.52 46.33
N VAL A 576 17.70 -37.51 45.16
CA VAL A 576 17.67 -38.64 44.22
C VAL A 576 19.08 -39.10 43.83
N LEU A 577 19.97 -38.16 43.50
CA LEU A 577 21.35 -38.46 43.12
C LEU A 577 22.19 -39.01 44.28
N MET A 578 21.84 -38.67 45.53
CA MET A 578 22.56 -39.13 46.72
C MET A 578 22.09 -40.49 47.24
N TRP A 579 20.87 -40.93 46.91
CA TRP A 579 20.30 -42.21 47.38
C TRP A 579 21.21 -43.43 47.20
N PRO A 580 21.89 -43.64 46.04
CA PRO A 580 22.79 -44.78 45.85
C PRO A 580 23.94 -44.85 46.87
N THR A 581 24.38 -43.71 47.39
CA THR A 581 25.41 -43.66 48.45
C THR A 581 24.81 -43.85 49.84
N LYS A 582 23.60 -43.31 50.08
CA LYS A 582 22.89 -43.37 51.37
C LYS A 582 22.35 -44.75 51.70
N ILE A 583 22.07 -45.59 50.70
CA ILE A 583 21.46 -46.91 50.91
C ILE A 583 22.45 -47.96 51.44
N ASN A 584 23.75 -47.85 51.16
CA ASN A 584 24.73 -48.86 51.59
C ASN A 584 24.86 -48.96 53.12
N PRO A 585 25.00 -47.84 53.88
CA PRO A 585 25.02 -47.91 55.34
C PRO A 585 23.74 -48.51 55.96
N ILE A 586 22.59 -48.34 55.31
CA ILE A 586 21.31 -48.92 55.76
C ILE A 586 21.35 -50.45 55.64
N PHE A 587 21.98 -50.97 54.58
CA PHE A 587 22.19 -52.39 54.43
C PHE A 587 23.21 -52.96 55.42
N ASP A 588 24.25 -52.21 55.78
CA ASP A 588 25.20 -52.60 56.82
C ASP A 588 24.50 -52.66 58.19
N GLU A 589 23.64 -51.67 58.50
CA GLU A 589 22.84 -51.64 59.72
C GLU A 589 21.83 -52.80 59.78
N ASN A 590 21.22 -53.18 58.65
CA ASN A 590 20.37 -54.37 58.57
C ASN A 590 21.16 -55.66 58.88
N ASP A 591 22.39 -55.80 58.36
CA ASP A 591 23.22 -56.98 58.65
C ASP A 591 23.51 -57.09 60.17
N GLU A 592 23.82 -55.98 60.83
CA GLU A 592 24.01 -55.93 62.29
C GLU A 592 22.71 -56.28 63.06
N LEU A 593 21.57 -55.74 62.62
CA LEU A 593 20.25 -56.00 63.20
C LEU A 593 19.87 -57.48 63.10
N ILE A 594 20.06 -58.09 61.93
CA ILE A 594 19.78 -59.51 61.70
C ILE A 594 20.69 -60.39 62.58
N GLU A 595 21.98 -60.06 62.68
CA GLU A 595 22.91 -60.79 63.56
C GLU A 595 22.53 -60.69 65.04
N HIS A 596 22.10 -59.51 65.50
CA HIS A 596 21.60 -59.33 66.86
C HIS A 596 20.31 -60.13 67.10
N ALA A 597 19.35 -60.08 66.16
CA ALA A 597 18.09 -60.82 66.24
C ALA A 597 18.32 -62.34 66.26
N LYS A 598 19.24 -62.86 65.43
CA LYS A 598 19.66 -64.27 65.44
C LYS A 598 20.18 -64.68 66.81
N ARG A 599 21.14 -63.96 67.38
CA ARG A 599 21.69 -64.27 68.72
C ARG A 599 20.62 -64.25 69.81
N ALA A 600 19.71 -63.28 69.77
CA ALA A 600 18.61 -63.21 70.72
C ALA A 600 17.68 -64.43 70.63
N LYS A 601 17.32 -64.85 69.40
CA LYS A 601 16.49 -66.04 69.16
C LYS A 601 17.21 -67.35 69.47
N GLU A 602 18.51 -67.45 69.22
CA GLU A 602 19.35 -68.57 69.64
C GLU A 602 19.37 -68.71 71.17
N ASN A 603 19.57 -67.61 71.89
CA ASN A 603 19.53 -67.59 73.36
C ASN A 603 18.15 -67.98 73.90
N GLU A 604 17.06 -67.50 73.27
CA GLU A 604 15.69 -67.89 73.63
C GLU A 604 15.46 -69.40 73.40
N LEU A 605 15.98 -69.95 72.31
CA LEU A 605 15.91 -71.37 71.99
C LEU A 605 16.72 -72.21 72.99
N ILE A 606 17.92 -71.76 73.38
CA ILE A 606 18.73 -72.40 74.41
C ILE A 606 17.99 -72.41 75.76
N ALA A 607 17.44 -71.26 76.18
CA ALA A 607 16.65 -71.17 77.41
C ALA A 607 15.42 -72.08 77.39
N LYS A 608 14.71 -72.16 76.25
CA LYS A 608 13.59 -73.11 76.05
C LYS A 608 14.05 -74.56 76.11
N ARG A 609 15.21 -74.89 75.51
CA ARG A 609 15.81 -76.22 75.57
C ARG A 609 16.19 -76.59 76.99
N GLU A 610 16.85 -75.69 77.73
CA GLU A 610 17.21 -75.91 79.14
C GLU A 610 15.97 -76.10 80.01
N LYS A 611 14.93 -75.28 79.81
CA LYS A 611 13.64 -75.44 80.49
C LYS A 611 12.99 -76.80 80.17
N LEU A 612 13.00 -77.22 78.90
CA LEU A 612 12.49 -78.51 78.47
C LEU A 612 13.29 -79.67 79.08
N ILE A 613 14.63 -79.56 79.14
CA ILE A 613 15.49 -80.55 79.81
C ILE A 613 15.11 -80.65 81.28
N LEU A 614 14.93 -79.54 81.98
CA LEU A 614 14.50 -79.52 83.38
C LEU A 614 13.09 -80.13 83.56
N GLU A 615 12.16 -79.86 82.64
CA GLU A 615 10.83 -80.47 82.65
C GLU A 615 10.90 -81.99 82.38
N ILE A 616 11.75 -82.44 81.45
CA ILE A 616 11.99 -83.87 81.19
C ILE A 616 12.66 -84.54 82.39
N GLU A 617 13.66 -83.92 83.02
CA GLU A 617 14.30 -84.44 84.23
C GLU A 617 13.30 -84.53 85.39
N LYS A 618 12.41 -83.55 85.52
CA LYS A 618 11.33 -83.57 86.52
C LYS A 618 10.35 -84.72 86.26
N GLU A 619 9.91 -84.91 85.01
CA GLU A 619 9.04 -86.04 84.66
C GLU A 619 9.79 -87.38 84.76
N SER A 620 11.10 -87.43 84.46
CA SER A 620 11.95 -88.60 84.67
C SER A 620 12.07 -88.94 86.15
N ARG A 621 12.27 -87.95 87.04
CA ARG A 621 12.25 -88.16 88.50
C ARG A 621 10.88 -88.62 88.99
N ARG A 622 9.78 -88.07 88.46
CA ARG A 622 8.43 -88.59 88.76
C ARG A 622 8.26 -90.03 88.30
N MET A 623 8.86 -90.41 87.17
CA MET A 623 8.85 -91.77 86.65
C MET A 623 9.73 -92.71 87.50
N GLU A 624 10.87 -92.23 88.03
CA GLU A 624 11.71 -92.93 89.01
C GLU A 624 11.01 -93.06 90.37
N GLU A 625 10.35 -92.03 90.89
CA GLU A 625 9.50 -92.11 92.08
C GLU A 625 8.36 -93.13 91.87
N PHE A 626 7.72 -93.13 90.70
CA PHE A 626 6.76 -94.19 90.31
C PHE A 626 7.39 -95.58 90.24
N ALA A 627 8.67 -95.68 89.86
CA ALA A 627 9.41 -96.94 89.86
C ALA A 627 9.81 -97.37 91.30
N GLU A 628 10.10 -96.45 92.20
CA GLU A 628 10.28 -96.72 93.64
C GLU A 628 8.97 -97.17 94.31
N PHE A 629 7.81 -96.67 93.86
CA PHE A 629 6.51 -97.24 94.23
C PHE A 629 6.25 -98.64 93.65
N ALA A 630 7.09 -99.10 92.71
CA ALA A 630 7.08 -100.47 92.19
C ALA A 630 8.09 -101.40 92.90
N GLU A 631 8.93 -100.88 93.82
CA GLU A 631 9.74 -101.71 94.72
C GLU A 631 8.86 -102.30 95.84
N LEU A 632 8.56 -103.59 95.70
CA LEU A 632 7.72 -104.40 96.59
C LEU A 632 8.18 -104.51 98.07
N ASP A 633 9.33 -103.93 98.45
CA ASP A 633 9.93 -104.09 99.79
C ASP A 633 9.77 -102.88 100.74
N ARG A 634 9.01 -101.83 100.36
CA ARG A 634 8.59 -100.74 101.29
C ARG A 634 7.09 -100.67 101.54
N MET A 635 6.37 -101.77 101.33
CA MET A 635 4.93 -101.91 101.60
C MET A 635 4.56 -102.24 103.06
N GLN A 636 5.46 -102.11 104.04
CA GLN A 636 5.21 -102.49 105.44
C GLN A 636 5.27 -101.38 106.50
N GLN A 637 5.35 -100.09 106.13
CA GLN A 637 5.17 -98.99 107.08
C GLN A 637 4.32 -97.85 106.53
N VAL A 638 3.05 -98.14 106.23
CA VAL A 638 1.97 -97.13 106.25
C VAL A 638 0.71 -97.78 106.84
N ASP A 639 0.84 -98.29 108.07
CA ASP A 639 -0.28 -98.47 108.99
C ASP A 639 -0.30 -97.27 109.93
N GLY A 640 -1.05 -96.24 109.54
CA GLY A 640 -1.24 -95.04 110.34
C GLY A 640 -1.60 -93.87 109.45
N TRP A 641 -2.75 -93.25 109.76
CA TRP A 641 -3.29 -92.03 109.13
C TRP A 641 -4.18 -92.24 107.91
N ARG A 642 -5.26 -93.00 108.13
CA ARG A 642 -6.56 -92.80 107.46
C ARG A 642 -7.26 -91.62 108.12
N VAL A 643 -7.16 -90.40 107.57
CA VAL A 643 -7.98 -89.26 108.02
C VAL A 643 -8.21 -88.25 106.86
N PHE A 644 -9.47 -88.19 106.41
CA PHE A 644 -10.21 -87.16 105.64
C PHE A 644 -9.89 -86.84 104.16
N GLY A 645 -10.95 -86.90 103.32
CA GLY A 645 -11.06 -86.27 102.00
C GLY A 645 -11.21 -84.74 102.09
N PRO A 646 -11.65 -84.02 101.03
CA PRO A 646 -12.68 -84.37 100.04
C PRO A 646 -12.18 -84.66 98.62
#